data_AF-F4Q8N7-F1
#
_entry.id   AF-F4Q8N7-F1
#
_cell.length_a   1.000
_cell.length_b   1.000
_cell.length_c   1.000
_cell.angle_alpha   90.00
_cell.angle_beta   90.00
_cell.angle_gamma   90.00
#
_symmetry.space_group_name_H-M   'P 1'
#
loop_
_entity.id
_entity.type
_entity.pdbx_description
1 polymer ?
#
loop_
_entity_poly.entity_id
_entity_poly.type
_entity_poly.pdbx_seq_one_letter_code
_entity_poly.pdbx_strand_id
1 'polypeptide(L)'
;MYQQQQPKHLQAIKEVLFHNKYLFLKILKYIRRDVMVRGALVPPPPPTIINHDFVKGAALVEPPKRYLELTYSVSFLVNNKYYGTLIDIIKCNRLASDALSVGGHLAQVDDHNAMKRLIDLLYQPFKSHFTINIKNTVTKDLEKIKNFLYLLVSHHGNIKVWRVVCDFINTNGLVQDKGKSSKKEKSNITSIMQLMFANRSDGYFAEILRQAVLFNRLDIVVDIVQDVGADRIIKYYTNPLKRMFLPKNQVLEFKPELADPETLTYLYNTFGDTLFSTILFPTTTMTMTALLMTYNIDIIQKNLHRFSHNKEEFYKSFKVTLNHFFTFVVGNQYIQESIGNSRIKSLYDCSLVIMNHLHFDLTLIHKTASHLFPPSTTTMVTEWYQVIVLFELFQLTIDIYSMDRDILCRMVSQFGNSQNCNQNIANYMVDKCGFNSVCKSGSLLLVSLAYQYVQLRVLVTPASSSNFHLISLSSNDLQVLQFLFPIVKDQLHSSSSSSSFNQYNNELYYENQYCINDRIAKGKPQWDVIDYLALESDSSCRFIVSGASITRLLWNGSFAAVDKLIGDDGLIANYIIPSQEVDVNSARMAKYFKREQIIPNFGDNIKKNLELVSYMINVYENQLPLPVFNIMLKYAVYCGDMNTIDRIWGYSNQFIDQQQNNQQPIMVQLDPLIKELKLSTIFELVERSIPLYISSPDSWKIVGQYGHVSWIEDLLLKYTIPHQSNNGEPCDTTIKSEYITKLLDGLKYNTDHKDSIIGYLWEHEKFDNHKSKIKLFMSK
;
A
#
# COMPACT_ATOMS: atom_id res chain seq x y z
N MET A 1 13.27 -27.35 -5.22
CA MET A 1 12.96 -26.20 -6.10
C MET A 1 11.85 -26.60 -7.09
N TYR A 2 10.60 -26.49 -6.66
CA TYR A 2 9.42 -26.39 -7.54
C TYR A 2 8.39 -25.57 -6.76
N GLN A 3 8.48 -24.25 -6.84
CA GLN A 3 7.37 -23.39 -6.40
C GLN A 3 6.34 -23.39 -7.53
N GLN A 4 5.18 -23.98 -7.29
CA GLN A 4 4.02 -23.85 -8.17
C GLN A 4 3.64 -22.37 -8.24
N GLN A 5 3.84 -21.74 -9.40
CA GLN A 5 3.36 -20.39 -9.65
C GLN A 5 1.83 -20.41 -9.66
N GLN A 6 1.20 -19.81 -8.64
CA GLN A 6 -0.23 -19.54 -8.70
C GLN A 6 -0.51 -18.47 -9.77
N PRO A 7 -1.62 -18.56 -10.51
CA PRO A 7 -1.93 -17.60 -11.56
C PRO A 7 -2.24 -16.22 -10.96
N LYS A 8 -1.60 -15.18 -11.52
CA LYS A 8 -1.63 -13.79 -11.03
C LYS A 8 -3.04 -13.22 -10.79
N HIS A 9 -4.04 -13.65 -11.55
CA HIS A 9 -5.44 -13.21 -11.37
C HIS A 9 -6.05 -13.71 -10.06
N LEU A 10 -5.67 -14.90 -9.58
CA LEU A 10 -6.16 -15.45 -8.32
C LEU A 10 -5.58 -14.69 -7.12
N GLN A 11 -4.36 -14.16 -7.27
CA GLN A 11 -3.71 -13.33 -6.27
C GLN A 11 -4.35 -11.94 -6.19
N ALA A 12 -4.67 -11.32 -7.33
CA ALA A 12 -5.41 -10.06 -7.39
C ALA A 12 -6.84 -10.17 -6.81
N ILE A 13 -7.57 -11.25 -7.11
CA ILE A 13 -8.91 -11.51 -6.54
C ILE A 13 -8.82 -11.71 -5.03
N LYS A 14 -7.81 -12.45 -4.52
CA LYS A 14 -7.55 -12.58 -3.08
C LYS A 14 -7.28 -11.21 -2.47
N GLU A 15 -6.40 -10.41 -3.06
CA GLU A 15 -6.05 -9.08 -2.53
C GLU A 15 -7.28 -8.16 -2.42
N VAL A 16 -8.16 -8.12 -3.43
CA VAL A 16 -9.37 -7.29 -3.44
C VAL A 16 -10.47 -7.78 -2.48
N LEU A 17 -10.77 -9.09 -2.45
CA LEU A 17 -11.79 -9.65 -1.56
C LEU A 17 -11.43 -9.50 -0.07
N PHE A 18 -10.14 -9.49 0.23
CA PHE A 18 -9.65 -9.59 1.60
C PHE A 18 -9.22 -8.26 2.25
N HIS A 19 -9.03 -7.19 1.48
CA HIS A 19 -8.80 -5.84 2.01
C HIS A 19 -10.07 -5.20 2.59
N ASN A 20 -11.25 -5.61 2.14
CA ASN A 20 -12.51 -5.12 2.70
C ASN A 20 -12.83 -5.87 4.00
N LYS A 21 -12.38 -5.33 5.15
CA LYS A 21 -12.59 -5.91 6.49
C LYS A 21 -14.06 -6.28 6.76
N TYR A 22 -15.01 -5.47 6.29
CA TYR A 22 -16.44 -5.76 6.45
C TYR A 22 -16.88 -6.92 5.57
N LEU A 23 -16.43 -6.98 4.31
CA LEU A 23 -16.71 -8.11 3.41
C LEU A 23 -16.03 -9.39 3.87
N PHE A 24 -14.79 -9.34 4.38
CA PHE A 24 -14.10 -10.49 4.95
C PHE A 24 -14.76 -10.97 6.24
N LEU A 25 -15.10 -10.08 7.16
CA LEU A 25 -15.86 -10.44 8.35
C LEU A 25 -17.27 -10.91 7.98
N LYS A 26 -17.91 -10.32 6.96
CA LYS A 26 -19.14 -10.85 6.37
C LYS A 26 -18.87 -12.23 5.82
N ILE A 27 -17.82 -12.51 5.07
CA ILE A 27 -17.50 -13.83 4.54
C ILE A 27 -17.12 -14.79 5.67
N LEU A 28 -16.50 -14.38 6.77
CA LEU A 28 -16.28 -15.28 7.91
C LEU A 28 -17.57 -15.54 8.70
N LYS A 29 -18.48 -14.56 8.74
CA LYS A 29 -19.78 -14.60 9.43
C LYS A 29 -20.91 -15.22 8.55
N TYR A 30 -20.75 -15.15 7.24
CA TYR A 30 -21.54 -15.69 6.13
C TYR A 30 -20.78 -16.78 5.38
N ILE A 31 -19.65 -17.29 5.87
CA ILE A 31 -19.33 -18.72 5.81
C ILE A 31 -20.33 -19.32 6.76
N ARG A 32 -21.54 -19.28 6.21
CA ARG A 32 -22.76 -19.85 6.64
C ARG A 32 -22.47 -21.35 6.66
N ARG A 33 -23.18 -22.09 7.50
CA ARG A 33 -23.04 -23.55 7.69
C ARG A 33 -23.10 -24.34 6.35
N ASP A 34 -23.51 -23.65 5.29
CA ASP A 34 -23.86 -24.01 3.93
C ASP A 34 -22.89 -23.50 2.82
N VAL A 35 -21.84 -22.72 3.15
CA VAL A 35 -20.87 -22.21 2.16
C VAL A 35 -19.70 -23.17 1.95
N MET A 36 -19.45 -23.48 0.67
CA MET A 36 -18.34 -24.31 0.24
C MET A 36 -17.09 -23.46 0.03
N VAL A 37 -16.00 -23.84 0.69
CA VAL A 37 -14.66 -23.31 0.40
C VAL A 37 -13.97 -24.35 -0.47
N ARG A 38 -13.67 -23.98 -1.73
CA ARG A 38 -13.09 -24.87 -2.76
C ARG A 38 -13.77 -26.24 -2.88
N GLY A 39 -15.10 -26.24 -2.93
CA GLY A 39 -15.88 -27.45 -3.22
C GLY A 39 -16.13 -28.41 -2.04
N ALA A 40 -15.60 -28.15 -0.84
CA ALA A 40 -15.84 -29.00 0.35
C ALA A 40 -16.70 -28.30 1.41
N LEU A 41 -17.66 -29.04 1.97
CA LEU A 41 -18.61 -28.58 2.99
C LEU A 41 -17.96 -28.62 4.38
N VAL A 42 -17.99 -27.50 5.11
CA VAL A 42 -17.44 -27.39 6.47
C VAL A 42 -18.27 -28.22 7.46
N PRO A 43 -17.71 -29.26 8.11
CA PRO A 43 -18.46 -30.09 9.05
C PRO A 43 -18.82 -29.30 10.32
N PRO A 44 -19.96 -29.59 10.96
CA PRO A 44 -20.35 -28.95 12.22
C PRO A 44 -19.35 -29.33 13.32
N PRO A 45 -19.11 -28.44 14.31
CA PRO A 45 -18.39 -28.88 15.50
C PRO A 45 -19.20 -29.98 16.19
N PRO A 46 -18.58 -31.02 16.75
CA PRO A 46 -19.29 -31.96 17.58
C PRO A 46 -19.93 -31.20 18.76
N PRO A 47 -21.11 -31.61 19.22
CA PRO A 47 -21.79 -30.96 20.34
C PRO A 47 -20.83 -30.87 21.53
N THR A 48 -20.72 -29.68 22.09
CA THR A 48 -19.93 -29.43 23.29
C THR A 48 -20.64 -30.11 24.45
N ILE A 49 -20.32 -31.37 24.71
CA ILE A 49 -20.51 -31.93 26.05
C ILE A 49 -19.34 -31.37 26.86
N ILE A 50 -19.62 -30.33 27.64
CA ILE A 50 -18.76 -29.93 28.75
C ILE A 50 -18.89 -31.04 29.78
N ASN A 51 -18.07 -32.08 29.66
CA ASN A 51 -17.60 -32.85 30.79
C ASN A 51 -16.09 -32.75 30.75
N HIS A 52 -15.56 -31.90 31.62
CA HIS A 52 -14.16 -31.90 32.00
C HIS A 52 -13.89 -33.22 32.70
N ASP A 53 -13.55 -34.28 31.97
CA ASP A 53 -12.69 -35.33 32.49
C ASP A 53 -11.97 -36.06 31.35
N PHE A 54 -10.66 -36.18 31.58
CA PHE A 54 -9.60 -36.71 30.73
C PHE A 54 -9.96 -37.89 29.82
N VAL A 55 -9.62 -37.77 28.53
CA VAL A 55 -9.16 -38.91 27.71
C VAL A 55 -7.81 -38.60 27.10
N LYS A 56 -6.76 -39.23 27.66
CA LYS A 56 -5.43 -39.34 27.05
C LYS A 56 -5.53 -40.26 25.84
N GLY A 57 -5.77 -39.68 24.66
CA GLY A 57 -5.81 -40.42 23.40
C GLY A 57 -6.21 -39.50 22.26
N ALA A 58 -5.28 -38.67 21.78
CA ALA A 58 -5.55 -37.66 20.76
C ALA A 58 -5.70 -38.31 19.37
N ALA A 59 -6.92 -38.72 19.02
CA ALA A 59 -7.32 -38.80 17.62
C ALA A 59 -7.27 -37.38 17.03
N LEU A 60 -6.55 -37.21 15.92
CA LEU A 60 -6.44 -35.95 15.17
C LEU A 60 -7.84 -35.49 14.75
N VAL A 61 -8.42 -34.54 15.48
CA VAL A 61 -9.61 -33.82 15.04
C VAL A 61 -9.18 -32.95 13.86
N GLU A 62 -9.61 -33.30 12.64
CA GLU A 62 -9.37 -32.46 11.47
C GLU A 62 -9.90 -31.05 11.72
N PRO A 63 -9.15 -30.00 11.34
CA PRO A 63 -9.63 -28.63 11.52
C PRO A 63 -10.97 -28.44 10.79
N PRO A 64 -11.89 -27.64 11.34
CA PRO A 64 -13.14 -27.36 10.65
C PRO A 64 -12.79 -26.74 9.28
N LYS A 65 -13.29 -27.34 8.18
CA LYS A 65 -12.88 -27.00 6.81
C LYS A 65 -12.98 -25.50 6.45
N ARG A 66 -13.68 -24.69 7.26
CA ARG A 66 -13.75 -23.22 7.15
C ARG A 66 -12.38 -22.55 7.09
N TYR A 67 -11.34 -23.20 7.59
CA TYR A 67 -10.00 -22.63 7.61
C TYR A 67 -8.94 -23.35 6.79
N LEU A 68 -9.28 -24.44 6.09
CA LEU A 68 -8.30 -25.28 5.39
C LEU A 68 -7.53 -24.52 4.30
N GLU A 69 -8.11 -23.45 3.77
CA GLU A 69 -7.45 -22.59 2.78
C GLU A 69 -6.59 -21.49 3.41
N LEU A 70 -6.95 -21.08 4.62
CA LEU A 70 -6.24 -20.06 5.37
C LEU A 70 -5.03 -20.64 6.12
N THR A 71 -5.01 -21.97 6.36
CA THR A 71 -3.84 -22.67 6.92
C THR A 71 -2.60 -22.56 6.03
N TYR A 72 -2.78 -22.39 4.71
CA TYR A 72 -1.67 -22.20 3.77
C TYR A 72 -1.19 -20.75 3.63
N SER A 73 -1.88 -19.79 4.28
CA SER A 73 -1.57 -18.36 4.14
C SER A 73 -1.66 -17.63 5.48
N VAL A 74 -0.91 -18.12 6.47
CA VAL A 74 -0.84 -17.50 7.79
C VAL A 74 -0.31 -16.05 7.72
N SER A 75 0.67 -15.80 6.85
CA SER A 75 1.22 -14.47 6.62
C SER A 75 0.14 -13.44 6.25
N PHE A 76 -0.82 -13.85 5.43
CA PHE A 76 -1.95 -13.03 5.05
C PHE A 76 -2.85 -12.69 6.26
N LEU A 77 -3.15 -13.66 7.13
CA LEU A 77 -3.96 -13.41 8.32
C LEU A 77 -3.31 -12.42 9.27
N VAL A 78 -2.00 -12.52 9.43
CA VAL A 78 -1.19 -11.61 10.26
C VAL A 78 -1.15 -10.22 9.64
N ASN A 79 -0.79 -10.11 8.35
CA ASN A 79 -0.69 -8.82 7.64
C ASN A 79 -2.02 -8.04 7.65
N ASN A 80 -3.16 -8.74 7.68
CA ASN A 80 -4.49 -8.14 7.70
C ASN A 80 -5.12 -8.10 9.12
N LYS A 81 -4.33 -8.38 10.16
CA LYS A 81 -4.73 -8.31 11.58
C LYS A 81 -5.94 -9.20 11.94
N TYR A 82 -6.09 -10.35 11.30
CA TYR A 82 -7.14 -11.33 11.54
C TYR A 82 -6.76 -12.36 12.61
N TYR A 83 -6.34 -11.87 13.78
CA TYR A 83 -5.74 -12.71 14.82
C TYR A 83 -6.69 -13.72 15.46
N GLY A 84 -8.00 -13.41 15.55
CA GLY A 84 -9.00 -14.36 16.06
C GLY A 84 -9.08 -15.62 15.19
N THR A 85 -9.12 -15.44 13.87
CA THR A 85 -9.11 -16.54 12.89
C THR A 85 -7.82 -17.34 12.96
N LEU A 86 -6.67 -16.66 13.12
CA LEU A 86 -5.38 -17.32 13.28
C LEU A 86 -5.34 -18.22 14.53
N ILE A 87 -5.83 -17.71 15.66
CA ILE A 87 -5.92 -18.46 16.92
C ILE A 87 -6.81 -19.68 16.77
N ASP A 88 -7.96 -19.54 16.12
CA ASP A 88 -8.88 -20.65 15.87
C ASP A 88 -8.26 -21.71 14.96
N ILE A 89 -7.49 -21.30 13.94
CA ILE A 89 -6.74 -22.21 13.08
C ILE A 89 -5.73 -23.04 13.86
N ILE A 90 -4.92 -22.38 14.69
CA ILE A 90 -3.87 -23.04 15.48
C ILE A 90 -4.48 -24.01 16.48
N LYS A 91 -5.61 -23.65 17.12
CA LYS A 91 -6.35 -24.56 18.00
C LYS A 91 -6.83 -25.83 17.30
N CYS A 92 -7.18 -25.70 16.01
CA CYS A 92 -7.79 -26.78 15.27
C CYS A 92 -6.79 -27.62 14.45
N ASN A 93 -5.57 -27.15 14.19
CA ASN A 93 -4.62 -27.83 13.29
C ASN A 93 -3.17 -27.79 13.79
N ARG A 94 -2.59 -28.96 14.10
CA ARG A 94 -1.16 -29.10 14.43
C ARG A 94 -0.22 -28.82 13.26
N LEU A 95 -0.63 -29.05 12.00
CA LEU A 95 0.23 -28.73 10.84
C LEU A 95 0.40 -27.23 10.64
N ALA A 96 -0.58 -26.42 11.06
CA ALA A 96 -0.47 -24.96 11.01
C ALA A 96 0.57 -24.44 12.03
N SER A 97 0.77 -25.12 13.17
CA SER A 97 1.82 -24.73 14.12
C SER A 97 3.23 -24.95 13.56
N ASP A 98 3.43 -25.93 12.67
CA ASP A 98 4.73 -26.17 12.04
C ASP A 98 5.01 -25.15 10.91
N ALA A 99 3.96 -24.66 10.24
CA ALA A 99 4.06 -23.60 9.24
C ALA A 99 4.30 -22.21 9.84
N LEU A 100 3.87 -21.98 11.09
CA LEU A 100 4.25 -20.80 11.85
C LEU A 100 5.68 -20.96 12.39
N SER A 101 6.66 -20.55 11.58
CA SER A 101 7.96 -20.24 12.15
C SER A 101 7.77 -19.14 13.20
N VAL A 102 8.16 -19.42 14.45
CA VAL A 102 8.03 -18.50 15.59
C VAL A 102 8.72 -17.16 15.30
N GLY A 103 9.63 -17.10 14.33
CA GLY A 103 10.31 -15.90 13.85
C GLY A 103 9.41 -14.87 13.16
N GLY A 104 9.29 -14.96 11.83
CA GLY A 104 8.90 -13.82 11.00
C GLY A 104 7.44 -13.37 11.14
N HIS A 105 6.49 -14.30 11.11
CA HIS A 105 5.07 -13.93 11.09
C HIS A 105 4.53 -13.57 12.46
N LEU A 106 5.03 -14.18 13.54
CA LEU A 106 4.53 -13.84 14.87
C LEU A 106 5.01 -12.48 15.34
N ALA A 107 6.21 -12.04 14.94
CA ALA A 107 6.72 -10.71 15.26
C ALA A 107 5.88 -9.56 14.69
N GLN A 108 4.96 -9.84 13.75
CA GLN A 108 4.05 -8.85 13.16
C GLN A 108 2.71 -8.72 13.92
N VAL A 109 2.44 -9.58 14.92
CA VAL A 109 1.19 -9.57 15.68
C VAL A 109 1.20 -8.41 16.69
N ASP A 110 0.47 -7.34 16.36
CA ASP A 110 0.45 -6.10 17.14
C ASP A 110 -0.60 -6.05 18.27
N ASP A 111 -1.39 -7.10 18.49
CA ASP A 111 -2.37 -7.19 19.58
C ASP A 111 -1.89 -8.04 20.76
N HIS A 112 -1.85 -7.44 21.95
CA HIS A 112 -1.33 -8.09 23.16
C HIS A 112 -2.13 -9.32 23.62
N ASN A 113 -3.46 -9.30 23.47
CA ASN A 113 -4.31 -10.43 23.87
C ASN A 113 -4.15 -11.59 22.89
N ALA A 114 -4.04 -11.28 21.61
CA ALA A 114 -3.75 -12.26 20.58
C ALA A 114 -2.38 -12.90 20.79
N MET A 115 -1.33 -12.10 21.00
CA MET A 115 0.02 -12.61 21.25
C MET A 115 0.04 -13.54 22.48
N LYS A 116 -0.57 -13.14 23.59
CA LYS A 116 -0.65 -13.98 24.80
C LYS A 116 -1.30 -15.34 24.51
N ARG A 117 -2.46 -15.33 23.82
CA ARG A 117 -3.15 -16.57 23.43
C ARG A 117 -2.33 -17.42 22.46
N LEU A 118 -1.59 -16.81 21.54
CA LEU A 118 -0.71 -17.51 20.61
C LEU A 118 0.46 -18.17 21.34
N ILE A 119 1.07 -17.50 22.32
CA ILE A 119 2.10 -18.07 23.18
C ILE A 119 1.55 -19.24 23.98
N ASP A 120 0.35 -19.12 24.57
CA ASP A 120 -0.28 -20.21 25.33
C ASP A 120 -0.53 -21.45 24.46
N LEU A 121 -1.01 -21.25 23.22
CA LEU A 121 -1.29 -22.32 22.27
C LEU A 121 -0.02 -22.94 21.68
N LEU A 122 0.99 -22.12 21.41
CA LEU A 122 2.27 -22.51 20.82
C LEU A 122 3.37 -22.62 21.89
N TYR A 123 3.01 -22.95 23.12
CA TYR A 123 3.91 -22.89 24.27
C TYR A 123 5.21 -23.69 24.03
N GLN A 124 5.12 -24.92 23.51
CA GLN A 124 6.31 -25.75 23.25
C GLN A 124 7.17 -25.21 22.10
N PRO A 125 6.61 -24.83 20.92
CA PRO A 125 7.36 -24.12 19.89
C PRO A 125 8.07 -22.84 20.39
N PHE A 126 7.36 -21.99 21.13
CA PHE A 126 7.95 -20.78 21.73
C PHE A 126 9.06 -21.14 22.72
N LYS A 127 8.80 -22.07 23.65
CA LYS A 127 9.79 -22.52 24.60
C LYS A 127 11.02 -23.07 23.89
N SER A 128 10.86 -23.94 22.89
CA SER A 128 11.97 -24.48 22.11
C SER A 128 12.74 -23.41 21.34
N HIS A 129 12.06 -22.39 20.82
CA HIS A 129 12.70 -21.29 20.07
C HIS A 129 13.50 -20.35 20.98
N PHE A 130 12.98 -20.09 22.19
CA PHE A 130 13.55 -19.13 23.15
C PHE A 130 14.35 -19.78 24.29
N THR A 131 14.50 -21.10 24.33
CA THR A 131 15.30 -21.78 25.36
C THR A 131 16.78 -21.48 25.15
N ILE A 132 17.43 -20.92 26.17
CA ILE A 132 18.85 -20.60 26.18
C ILE A 132 19.55 -21.50 27.20
N ASN A 133 20.57 -22.23 26.76
CA ASN A 133 21.47 -22.92 27.67
C ASN A 133 22.58 -21.97 28.15
N ILE A 134 22.41 -21.42 29.35
CA ILE A 134 23.31 -20.39 29.92
C ILE A 134 24.77 -20.91 30.06
N LYS A 135 24.98 -22.22 30.23
CA LYS A 135 26.34 -22.78 30.37
C LYS A 135 27.10 -22.86 29.04
N ASN A 136 26.37 -22.90 27.94
CA ASN A 136 26.90 -23.18 26.62
C ASN A 136 26.35 -22.10 25.67
N THR A 137 26.43 -20.83 26.06
CA THR A 137 25.90 -19.69 25.30
C THR A 137 26.51 -19.66 23.91
N VAL A 138 25.89 -20.39 22.99
CA VAL A 138 26.17 -20.31 21.57
C VAL A 138 25.51 -19.02 21.13
N THR A 139 26.31 -18.10 20.62
CA THR A 139 25.90 -16.84 19.97
C THR A 139 24.65 -17.00 19.10
N LYS A 140 24.51 -18.16 18.45
CA LYS A 140 23.34 -18.56 17.62
C LYS A 140 21.98 -18.49 18.32
N ASP A 141 21.86 -18.83 19.60
CA ASP A 141 20.53 -18.84 20.25
C ASP A 141 20.11 -17.41 20.62
N LEU A 142 21.03 -16.60 21.13
CA LEU A 142 20.77 -15.18 21.37
C LEU A 142 20.52 -14.42 20.06
N GLU A 143 21.19 -14.77 18.98
CA GLU A 143 20.95 -14.22 17.64
C GLU A 143 19.49 -14.45 17.19
N LYS A 144 18.92 -15.64 17.41
CA LYS A 144 17.51 -15.92 17.07
C LYS A 144 16.56 -15.03 17.86
N ILE A 145 16.79 -14.92 19.17
CA ILE A 145 15.96 -14.10 20.06
C ILE A 145 16.07 -12.63 19.69
N LYS A 146 17.30 -12.16 19.44
CA LYS A 146 17.58 -10.82 18.96
C LYS A 146 16.81 -10.53 17.67
N ASN A 147 16.90 -11.41 16.67
CA ASN A 147 16.21 -11.24 15.40
C ASN A 147 14.69 -11.19 15.56
N PHE A 148 14.12 -11.98 16.49
CA PHE A 148 12.70 -11.90 16.80
C PHE A 148 12.30 -10.55 17.42
N LEU A 149 13.04 -10.11 18.45
CA LEU A 149 12.78 -8.83 19.13
C LEU A 149 13.01 -7.63 18.20
N TYR A 150 14.01 -7.72 17.33
CA TYR A 150 14.25 -6.77 16.24
C TYR A 150 13.01 -6.62 15.37
N LEU A 151 12.48 -7.73 14.85
CA LEU A 151 11.32 -7.71 13.96
C LEU A 151 10.07 -7.14 14.66
N LEU A 152 9.89 -7.45 15.94
CA LEU A 152 8.78 -6.93 16.75
C LEU A 152 8.82 -5.39 16.84
N VAL A 153 10.00 -4.84 17.08
CA VAL A 153 10.24 -3.39 17.12
C VAL A 153 9.98 -2.76 15.74
N SER A 154 10.54 -3.34 14.68
CA SER A 154 10.43 -2.83 13.32
C SER A 154 9.01 -2.87 12.75
N HIS A 155 8.21 -3.88 13.09
CA HIS A 155 6.88 -4.04 12.51
C HIS A 155 5.80 -3.18 13.15
N HIS A 156 5.76 -3.10 14.49
CA HIS A 156 4.71 -2.35 15.17
C HIS A 156 5.16 -1.71 16.49
N GLY A 157 6.14 -2.29 17.20
CA GLY A 157 6.68 -1.75 18.45
C GLY A 157 5.62 -1.48 19.54
N ASN A 158 4.64 -2.38 19.67
CA ASN A 158 3.63 -2.30 20.74
C ASN A 158 4.24 -2.76 22.06
N ILE A 159 4.38 -1.85 23.03
CA ILE A 159 4.99 -2.13 24.34
C ILE A 159 4.31 -3.28 25.10
N LYS A 160 2.98 -3.45 24.97
CA LYS A 160 2.27 -4.54 25.65
C LYS A 160 2.64 -5.91 25.05
N VAL A 161 2.79 -5.99 23.72
CA VAL A 161 3.25 -7.20 23.03
C VAL A 161 4.70 -7.49 23.39
N TRP A 162 5.55 -6.45 23.38
CA TRP A 162 6.95 -6.53 23.80
C TRP A 162 7.11 -7.15 25.20
N ARG A 163 6.38 -6.63 26.19
CA ARG A 163 6.40 -7.16 27.57
C ARG A 163 5.95 -8.60 27.65
N VAL A 164 4.84 -8.95 26.99
CA VAL A 164 4.33 -10.34 26.94
C VAL A 164 5.39 -11.32 26.43
N VAL A 165 6.12 -10.95 25.38
CA VAL A 165 7.21 -11.76 24.82
C VAL A 165 8.39 -11.84 25.79
N CYS A 166 8.84 -10.69 26.33
CA CYS A 166 9.98 -10.66 27.25
C CYS A 166 9.70 -11.44 28.53
N ASP A 167 8.52 -11.29 29.14
CA ASP A 167 8.07 -12.02 30.32
C ASP A 167 8.06 -13.54 30.08
N PHE A 168 7.61 -13.96 28.90
CA PHE A 168 7.64 -15.36 28.50
C PHE A 168 9.08 -15.90 28.44
N ILE A 169 9.99 -15.17 27.77
CA ILE A 169 11.41 -15.56 27.65
C ILE A 169 12.06 -15.61 29.04
N ASN A 170 11.83 -14.60 29.87
CA ASN A 170 12.40 -14.49 31.21
C ASN A 170 11.96 -15.66 32.10
N THR A 171 10.69 -16.06 32.01
CA THR A 171 10.10 -17.12 32.83
C THR A 171 10.42 -18.52 32.33
N ASN A 172 10.43 -18.73 31.01
CA ASN A 172 10.44 -20.08 30.40
C ASN A 172 11.69 -20.38 29.56
N GLY A 173 12.34 -19.35 29.01
CA GLY A 173 13.51 -19.48 28.12
C GLY A 173 14.85 -19.47 28.83
N LEU A 174 14.95 -18.77 29.97
CA LEU A 174 16.15 -18.71 30.79
C LEU A 174 16.27 -19.95 31.69
N VAL A 175 16.84 -21.04 31.17
CA VAL A 175 17.04 -22.25 31.97
C VAL A 175 18.20 -22.04 32.95
N GLN A 176 17.86 -21.68 34.19
CA GLN A 176 18.80 -21.68 35.29
C GLN A 176 19.04 -23.12 35.73
N ASP A 177 20.24 -23.63 35.47
CA ASP A 177 20.64 -24.95 35.94
C ASP A 177 20.66 -24.95 37.48
N LYS A 178 19.74 -25.70 38.11
CA LYS A 178 19.68 -25.89 39.57
C LYS A 178 20.88 -26.67 40.11
N GLY A 179 21.84 -27.04 39.25
CA GLY A 179 23.09 -27.69 39.62
C GLY A 179 23.96 -26.84 40.55
N LYS A 180 24.34 -27.45 41.67
CA LYS A 180 25.24 -26.95 42.72
C LYS A 180 26.60 -26.50 42.14
N SER A 181 26.72 -25.25 41.69
CA SER A 181 28.00 -24.66 41.31
C SER A 181 28.55 -23.76 42.42
N SER A 182 29.83 -23.92 42.67
CA SER A 182 30.64 -23.33 43.74
C SER A 182 30.83 -21.82 43.58
N LYS A 183 30.50 -21.08 44.65
CA LYS A 183 31.01 -19.77 45.17
C LYS A 183 31.67 -18.70 44.26
N LYS A 184 31.58 -18.74 42.93
CA LYS A 184 31.86 -17.57 42.07
C LYS A 184 30.57 -16.79 41.86
N GLU A 185 30.62 -15.48 42.10
CA GLU A 185 29.53 -14.50 42.00
C GLU A 185 28.52 -14.91 40.92
N LYS A 186 27.39 -15.49 41.35
CA LYS A 186 26.24 -15.67 40.46
C LYS A 186 25.76 -14.27 40.13
N SER A 187 26.07 -13.81 38.93
CA SER A 187 25.42 -12.63 38.37
C SER A 187 23.91 -12.90 38.40
N ASN A 188 23.16 -12.12 39.19
CA ASN A 188 21.70 -12.15 39.25
C ASN A 188 21.11 -11.63 37.93
N ILE A 189 21.29 -12.38 36.85
CA ILE A 189 20.65 -12.11 35.56
C ILE A 189 19.22 -12.64 35.65
N THR A 190 18.26 -11.72 35.74
CA THR A 190 16.84 -12.05 35.90
C THR A 190 16.03 -11.86 34.61
N SER A 191 16.63 -11.23 33.59
CA SER A 191 15.94 -10.94 32.34
C SER A 191 16.79 -11.17 31.09
N ILE A 192 16.12 -11.30 29.95
CA ILE A 192 16.72 -11.47 28.63
C ILE A 192 17.50 -10.22 28.21
N MET A 193 17.05 -9.01 28.55
CA MET A 193 17.81 -7.80 28.25
C MET A 193 19.10 -7.75 29.08
N GLN A 194 19.04 -8.12 30.36
CA GLN A 194 20.24 -8.24 31.20
C GLN A 194 21.19 -9.32 30.66
N LEU A 195 20.67 -10.44 30.16
CA LEU A 195 21.48 -11.49 29.55
C LEU A 195 22.14 -11.02 28.24
N MET A 196 21.39 -10.38 27.35
CA MET A 196 21.90 -9.81 26.10
C MET A 196 22.94 -8.72 26.37
N PHE A 197 22.74 -7.91 27.41
CA PHE A 197 23.71 -6.92 27.87
C PHE A 197 24.96 -7.56 28.49
N ALA A 198 24.80 -8.66 29.22
CA ALA A 198 25.90 -9.40 29.81
C ALA A 198 26.71 -10.19 28.77
N ASN A 199 26.11 -10.56 27.63
CA ASN A 199 26.79 -11.25 26.54
C ASN A 199 27.44 -10.26 25.56
N ARG A 200 28.69 -9.92 25.87
CA ARG A 200 29.38 -8.71 25.42
C ARG A 200 29.89 -8.74 23.98
N SER A 201 30.02 -9.91 23.37
CA SER A 201 30.79 -10.07 22.11
C SER A 201 30.04 -9.59 20.87
N ASP A 202 28.71 -9.55 20.89
CA ASP A 202 27.93 -9.50 19.63
C ASP A 202 27.06 -8.24 19.48
N GLY A 203 27.07 -7.31 20.43
CA GLY A 203 26.38 -6.02 20.30
C GLY A 203 24.85 -6.07 20.28
N TYR A 204 24.24 -7.23 20.56
CA TYR A 204 22.78 -7.47 20.45
C TYR A 204 21.91 -6.48 21.21
N PHE A 205 22.28 -6.16 22.45
CA PHE A 205 21.58 -5.16 23.26
C PHE A 205 21.55 -3.79 22.57
N ALA A 206 22.71 -3.34 22.06
CA ALA A 206 22.82 -2.04 21.40
C ALA A 206 22.04 -2.02 20.09
N GLU A 207 22.00 -3.12 19.35
CA GLU A 207 21.24 -3.25 18.11
C GLU A 207 19.74 -3.10 18.36
N ILE A 208 19.17 -3.85 19.32
CA ILE A 208 17.75 -3.74 19.68
C ILE A 208 17.41 -2.34 20.16
N LEU A 209 18.24 -1.77 21.04
CA LEU A 209 18.06 -0.40 21.53
C LEU A 209 18.04 0.59 20.37
N ARG A 210 19.04 0.54 19.47
CA ARG A 210 19.11 1.40 18.28
C ARG A 210 17.87 1.25 17.40
N GLN A 211 17.38 0.05 17.18
CA GLN A 211 16.17 -0.17 16.40
C GLN A 211 14.94 0.44 17.06
N ALA A 212 14.80 0.32 18.38
CA ALA A 212 13.71 0.96 19.11
C ALA A 212 13.76 2.48 18.96
N VAL A 213 14.96 3.06 18.89
CA VAL A 213 15.15 4.49 18.59
C VAL A 213 14.80 4.84 17.14
N LEU A 214 15.31 4.10 16.16
CA LEU A 214 15.05 4.34 14.73
C LEU A 214 13.56 4.26 14.36
N PHE A 215 12.84 3.35 15.01
CA PHE A 215 11.40 3.17 14.80
C PHE A 215 10.54 3.98 15.77
N ASN A 216 11.11 4.93 16.53
CA ASN A 216 10.38 5.83 17.43
C ASN A 216 9.51 5.10 18.44
N ARG A 217 10.09 4.13 19.14
CA ARG A 217 9.43 3.29 20.16
C ARG A 217 9.90 3.68 21.56
N LEU A 218 9.65 4.93 21.97
CA LEU A 218 10.08 5.46 23.27
C LEU A 218 9.70 4.53 24.43
N ASP A 219 8.47 4.02 24.47
CA ASP A 219 8.03 3.11 25.53
C ASP A 219 8.90 1.85 25.66
N ILE A 220 9.32 1.27 24.52
CA ILE A 220 10.20 0.09 24.50
C ILE A 220 11.61 0.48 24.94
N VAL A 221 12.11 1.64 24.50
CA VAL A 221 13.39 2.18 24.95
C VAL A 221 13.41 2.32 26.47
N VAL A 222 12.38 2.95 27.06
CA VAL A 222 12.24 3.12 28.51
C VAL A 222 12.26 1.77 29.24
N ASP A 223 11.49 0.80 28.73
CA ASP A 223 11.39 -0.55 29.32
C ASP A 223 12.73 -1.29 29.32
N ILE A 224 13.46 -1.26 28.19
CA ILE A 224 14.81 -1.85 28.06
C ILE A 224 15.78 -1.23 29.07
N VAL A 225 15.76 0.11 29.19
CA VAL A 225 16.69 0.83 30.08
C VAL A 225 16.37 0.60 31.55
N GLN A 226 15.09 0.52 31.92
CA GLN A 226 14.66 0.19 33.28
C GLN A 226 15.04 -1.24 33.67
N ASP A 227 14.87 -2.21 32.77
CA ASP A 227 15.15 -3.63 33.03
C ASP A 227 16.66 -3.90 33.22
N VAL A 228 17.53 -3.29 32.40
CA VAL A 228 18.98 -3.44 32.56
C VAL A 228 19.54 -2.54 33.67
N GLY A 229 18.96 -1.36 33.84
CA GLY A 229 19.41 -0.30 34.74
C GLY A 229 20.38 0.66 34.07
N ALA A 230 20.02 1.95 34.02
CA ALA A 230 20.81 3.01 33.40
C ALA A 230 22.26 3.05 33.91
N ASP A 231 22.48 2.97 35.23
CA ASP A 231 23.82 2.97 35.83
C ASP A 231 24.70 1.81 35.36
N ARG A 232 24.11 0.63 35.13
CA ARG A 232 24.85 -0.54 34.62
C ARG A 232 25.28 -0.31 33.18
N ILE A 233 24.38 0.24 32.36
CA ILE A 233 24.66 0.61 30.97
C ILE A 233 25.77 1.68 30.94
N ILE A 234 25.66 2.73 31.75
CA ILE A 234 26.66 3.80 31.88
C ILE A 234 28.02 3.23 32.27
N LYS A 235 28.08 2.44 33.35
CA LYS A 235 29.33 1.84 33.83
C LYS A 235 29.99 0.91 32.79
N TYR A 236 29.18 0.28 31.94
CA TYR A 236 29.69 -0.60 30.90
C TYR A 236 30.33 0.18 29.76
N TYR A 237 29.63 1.15 29.19
CA TYR A 237 30.09 1.89 28.00
C TYR A 237 31.08 3.01 28.30
N THR A 238 31.22 3.42 29.57
CA THR A 238 32.31 4.31 30.02
C THR A 238 33.64 3.58 30.20
N ASN A 239 33.66 2.24 30.26
CA ASN A 239 34.90 1.48 30.43
C ASN A 239 35.74 1.49 29.13
N PRO A 240 36.94 2.11 29.12
CA PRO A 240 37.75 2.30 27.91
C PRO A 240 38.14 0.98 27.23
N LEU A 241 38.45 -0.06 28.02
CA LEU A 241 38.86 -1.37 27.53
C LEU A 241 37.74 -2.08 26.77
N LYS A 242 36.47 -1.75 27.06
CA LYS A 242 35.31 -2.35 26.42
C LYS A 242 34.90 -1.65 25.13
N ARG A 243 35.25 -0.37 24.94
CA ARG A 243 34.98 0.37 23.70
C ARG A 243 35.73 -0.18 22.49
N MET A 244 36.90 -0.82 22.70
CA MET A 244 37.68 -1.43 21.62
C MET A 244 36.98 -2.63 20.93
N PHE A 245 35.98 -3.24 21.58
CA PHE A 245 35.32 -4.47 21.09
C PHE A 245 33.97 -4.24 20.42
N LEU A 246 33.54 -2.99 20.21
CA LEU A 246 32.33 -2.73 19.42
C LEU A 246 32.61 -3.08 17.95
N PRO A 247 31.82 -3.95 17.29
CA PRO A 247 32.04 -4.34 15.91
C PRO A 247 31.98 -3.11 15.00
N LYS A 248 33.13 -2.66 14.48
CA LYS A 248 33.22 -1.50 13.59
C LYS A 248 32.44 -1.67 12.28
N ASN A 249 32.14 -2.92 11.89
CA ASN A 249 31.65 -3.26 10.55
C ASN A 249 30.16 -3.66 10.48
N GLN A 250 29.42 -3.61 11.60
CA GLN A 250 27.97 -3.91 11.65
C GLN A 250 27.12 -2.74 12.15
N VAL A 251 27.66 -1.52 12.08
CA VAL A 251 26.85 -0.32 12.28
C VAL A 251 25.94 -0.21 11.06
N LEU A 252 24.76 -0.83 11.13
CA LEU A 252 23.60 -0.39 10.34
C LEU A 252 23.61 1.13 10.36
N GLU A 253 23.62 1.74 9.18
CA GLU A 253 23.76 3.19 8.97
C GLU A 253 22.62 3.90 9.72
N PHE A 254 22.83 4.18 11.00
CA PHE A 254 21.82 4.74 11.88
C PHE A 254 21.60 6.17 11.43
N LYS A 255 20.46 6.48 10.83
CA LYS A 255 20.17 7.85 10.38
C LYS A 255 19.49 8.58 11.54
N PRO A 256 20.18 9.49 12.27
CA PRO A 256 19.59 10.20 13.40
C PRO A 256 18.35 10.97 13.00
N GLU A 257 18.29 11.40 11.74
CA GLU A 257 17.11 12.02 11.16
C GLU A 257 15.84 11.14 11.20
N LEU A 258 15.91 9.84 11.45
CA LEU A 258 14.70 9.01 11.56
C LEU A 258 14.12 8.94 12.99
N ALA A 259 14.91 9.37 13.99
CA ALA A 259 14.55 9.27 15.40
C ALA A 259 13.69 10.46 15.86
N ASP A 260 12.72 10.19 16.72
CA ASP A 260 11.81 11.17 17.28
C ASP A 260 12.52 12.00 18.37
N PRO A 261 12.33 13.34 18.39
CA PRO A 261 12.97 14.23 19.36
C PRO A 261 12.77 13.85 20.83
N GLU A 262 11.61 13.32 21.20
CA GLU A 262 11.31 12.92 22.58
C GLU A 262 12.14 11.69 22.98
N THR A 263 12.31 10.76 22.04
CA THR A 263 13.14 9.56 22.24
C THR A 263 14.60 9.94 22.45
N LEU A 264 15.12 10.86 21.63
CA LEU A 264 16.49 11.36 21.78
C LEU A 264 16.69 12.12 23.10
N THR A 265 15.72 12.95 23.48
CA THR A 265 15.72 13.70 24.75
C THR A 265 15.76 12.76 25.96
N TYR A 266 14.91 11.73 25.96
CA TYR A 266 14.90 10.71 27.01
C TYR A 266 16.27 10.03 27.16
N LEU A 267 16.86 9.60 26.04
CA LEU A 267 18.15 8.90 26.02
C LEU A 267 19.28 9.79 26.54
N TYR A 268 19.31 11.05 26.11
CA TYR A 268 20.33 12.01 26.59
C TYR A 268 20.18 12.26 28.09
N ASN A 269 18.97 12.50 28.59
CA ASN A 269 18.73 12.73 30.01
C ASN A 269 19.06 11.50 30.86
N THR A 270 18.84 10.30 30.32
CA THR A 270 19.06 9.05 31.05
C THR A 270 20.53 8.63 31.09
N PHE A 271 21.26 8.82 29.99
CA PHE A 271 22.64 8.32 29.89
C PHE A 271 23.71 9.40 29.98
N GLY A 272 23.31 10.67 29.88
CA GLY A 272 24.23 11.79 29.75
C GLY A 272 24.97 11.80 28.41
N ASP A 273 25.76 12.85 28.25
CA ASP A 273 26.43 13.19 27.00
C ASP A 273 27.43 12.12 26.51
N THR A 274 28.22 11.55 27.42
CA THR A 274 29.31 10.64 27.06
C THR A 274 28.82 9.31 26.49
N LEU A 275 27.65 8.83 26.94
CA LEU A 275 27.05 7.59 26.46
C LEU A 275 26.14 7.81 25.27
N PHE A 276 25.43 8.94 25.21
CA PHE A 276 24.57 9.30 24.09
C PHE A 276 25.36 9.26 22.77
N SER A 277 26.58 9.82 22.76
CA SER A 277 27.50 9.72 21.63
C SER A 277 28.00 8.29 21.40
N THR A 278 28.51 7.62 22.45
CA THR A 278 29.20 6.33 22.31
C THR A 278 28.28 5.17 21.88
N ILE A 279 27.03 5.13 22.37
CA ILE A 279 26.13 3.98 22.14
C ILE A 279 25.38 4.11 20.81
N LEU A 280 24.90 5.31 20.49
CA LEU A 280 23.95 5.49 19.40
C LEU A 280 24.63 6.06 18.14
N PHE A 281 25.70 6.84 18.29
CA PHE A 281 26.22 7.70 17.22
C PHE A 281 27.76 7.63 17.10
N PRO A 282 28.30 6.68 16.33
CA PRO A 282 29.73 6.41 16.31
C PRO A 282 30.58 7.54 15.72
N THR A 283 29.98 8.50 15.02
CA THR A 283 30.66 9.67 14.47
C THR A 283 30.24 10.94 15.19
N THR A 284 31.15 11.92 15.22
CA THR A 284 30.89 13.25 15.80
C THR A 284 29.73 13.94 15.09
N THR A 285 29.67 13.86 13.74
CA THR A 285 28.55 14.40 12.95
C THR A 285 27.21 13.78 13.37
N MET A 286 27.12 12.45 13.49
CA MET A 286 25.86 11.81 13.91
C MET A 286 25.46 12.20 15.33
N THR A 287 26.43 12.33 16.23
CA THR A 287 26.19 12.79 17.60
C THR A 287 25.63 14.21 17.60
N MET A 288 26.25 15.11 16.83
CA MET A 288 25.79 16.50 16.69
C MET A 288 24.39 16.56 16.09
N THR A 289 24.11 15.81 15.01
CA THR A 289 22.77 15.74 14.42
C THR A 289 21.75 15.25 15.45
N ALA A 290 22.07 14.20 16.20
CA ALA A 290 21.16 13.67 17.21
C ALA A 290 20.89 14.65 18.36
N LEU A 291 21.91 15.39 18.82
CA LEU A 291 21.72 16.45 19.82
C LEU A 291 20.80 17.54 19.28
N LEU A 292 21.01 17.98 18.03
CA LEU A 292 20.18 18.99 17.38
C LEU A 292 18.74 18.51 17.17
N MET A 293 18.54 17.23 16.84
CA MET A 293 17.23 16.60 16.68
C MET A 293 16.46 16.43 18.00
N THR A 294 17.07 16.64 19.17
CA THR A 294 16.31 16.65 20.44
C THR A 294 15.34 17.83 20.54
N TYR A 295 15.64 18.93 19.84
CA TYR A 295 14.95 20.22 19.97
C TYR A 295 14.82 20.68 21.44
N ASN A 296 15.77 20.33 22.30
CA ASN A 296 15.76 20.68 23.71
C ASN A 296 16.88 21.68 24.04
N ILE A 297 16.50 22.90 24.39
CA ILE A 297 17.43 24.01 24.65
C ILE A 297 18.43 23.70 25.77
N ASP A 298 18.01 23.02 26.83
CA ASP A 298 18.87 22.69 27.97
C ASP A 298 19.95 21.68 27.56
N ILE A 299 19.57 20.71 26.72
CA ILE A 299 20.51 19.74 26.14
C ILE A 299 21.52 20.46 25.24
N ILE A 300 21.04 21.35 24.36
CA ILE A 300 21.91 22.10 23.47
C ILE A 300 22.89 22.98 24.25
N GLN A 301 22.42 23.73 25.25
CA GLN A 301 23.24 24.59 26.10
C GLN A 301 24.39 23.82 26.79
N LYS A 302 24.10 22.63 27.33
CA LYS A 302 25.12 21.77 27.97
C LYS A 302 26.20 21.29 26.99
N ASN A 303 25.90 21.20 25.70
CA ASN A 303 26.82 20.68 24.68
C ASN A 303 27.40 21.75 23.75
N LEU A 304 27.20 23.05 24.05
CA LEU A 304 27.66 24.15 23.21
C LEU A 304 29.14 24.09 22.85
N HIS A 305 29.97 23.69 23.82
CA HIS A 305 31.41 23.53 23.63
C HIS A 305 31.78 22.58 22.49
N ARG A 306 30.95 21.57 22.15
CA ARG A 306 31.24 20.65 21.04
C ARG A 306 31.10 21.32 19.68
N PHE A 307 30.12 22.23 19.55
CA PHE A 307 29.86 22.92 18.29
C PHE A 307 30.97 23.91 17.93
N SER A 308 31.64 24.49 18.93
CA SER A 308 32.74 25.43 18.71
C SER A 308 34.05 24.76 18.28
N HIS A 309 34.32 23.52 18.72
CA HIS A 309 35.56 22.80 18.42
C HIS A 309 35.61 22.20 17.00
N ASN A 310 34.46 21.88 16.40
CA ASN A 310 34.39 21.37 15.02
C ASN A 310 33.27 22.04 14.21
N LYS A 311 33.52 23.28 13.79
CA LYS A 311 32.54 24.12 13.06
C LYS A 311 32.05 23.45 11.77
N GLU A 312 32.93 22.76 11.03
CA GLU A 312 32.57 22.13 9.77
C GLU A 312 31.59 20.96 9.96
N GLU A 313 31.87 20.06 10.91
CA GLU A 313 30.95 18.96 11.25
C GLU A 313 29.64 19.48 11.85
N PHE A 314 29.70 20.57 12.63
CA PHE A 314 28.51 21.24 13.12
C PHE A 314 27.63 21.72 11.97
N TYR A 315 28.17 22.47 11.00
CA TYR A 315 27.38 22.97 9.87
C TYR A 315 26.78 21.81 9.05
N LYS A 316 27.53 20.73 8.83
CA LYS A 316 27.02 19.50 8.19
C LYS A 316 25.83 18.92 8.97
N SER A 317 25.95 18.80 10.29
CA SER A 317 24.92 18.23 11.17
C SER A 317 23.68 19.11 11.29
N PHE A 318 23.89 20.42 11.41
CA PHE A 318 22.85 21.42 11.45
C PHE A 318 22.05 21.46 10.15
N LYS A 319 22.74 21.38 9.01
CA LYS A 319 22.11 21.23 7.70
C LYS A 319 21.26 19.96 7.60
N VAL A 320 21.76 18.80 8.03
CA VAL A 320 20.98 17.54 8.01
C VAL A 320 19.72 17.68 8.88
N THR A 321 19.86 18.29 10.07
CA THR A 321 18.75 18.54 11.00
C THR A 321 17.68 19.43 10.37
N LEU A 322 18.07 20.56 9.78
CA LEU A 322 17.15 21.48 9.12
C LEU A 322 16.50 20.85 7.89
N ASN A 323 17.26 20.13 7.07
CA ASN A 323 16.70 19.45 5.89
C ASN A 323 15.69 18.37 6.30
N HIS A 324 15.98 17.59 7.35
CA HIS A 324 15.04 16.64 7.90
C HIS A 324 13.76 17.34 8.37
N PHE A 325 13.91 18.41 9.14
CA PHE A 325 12.79 19.21 9.63
C PHE A 325 11.88 19.68 8.48
N PHE A 326 12.47 20.31 7.47
CA PHE A 326 11.72 20.79 6.31
C PHE A 326 11.11 19.67 5.45
N THR A 327 11.80 18.54 5.27
CA THR A 327 11.31 17.45 4.42
C THR A 327 10.23 16.61 5.13
N PHE A 328 10.46 16.23 6.38
CA PHE A 328 9.63 15.24 7.08
C PHE A 328 8.60 15.86 8.02
N VAL A 329 8.97 16.89 8.78
CA VAL A 329 8.06 17.53 9.75
C VAL A 329 7.08 18.46 9.04
N VAL A 330 7.53 19.06 7.93
CA VAL A 330 6.75 20.04 7.20
C VAL A 330 6.19 19.49 5.89
N GLY A 331 6.98 18.72 5.13
CA GLY A 331 6.55 18.18 3.83
C GLY A 331 5.39 17.19 3.92
N ASN A 332 5.21 16.52 5.07
CA ASN A 332 4.08 15.64 5.31
C ASN A 332 2.85 16.44 5.74
N GLN A 333 1.93 16.67 4.80
CA GLN A 333 0.64 17.38 4.94
C GLN A 333 -0.30 16.89 6.09
N TYR A 334 0.10 15.85 6.84
CA TYR A 334 -0.71 15.19 7.87
C TYR A 334 -0.23 15.44 9.30
N ILE A 335 0.83 16.22 9.52
CA ILE A 335 1.25 16.54 10.88
C ILE A 335 0.29 17.60 11.43
N GLN A 336 -0.43 17.23 12.50
CA GLN A 336 -1.40 18.08 13.20
C GLN A 336 -0.79 19.44 13.53
N GLU A 337 -1.52 20.53 13.23
CA GLU A 337 -1.11 21.93 13.42
C GLU A 337 -0.47 22.19 14.80
N SER A 338 -0.96 21.53 15.85
CA SER A 338 -0.46 21.70 17.22
C SER A 338 0.94 21.14 17.47
N ILE A 339 1.31 20.02 16.82
CA ILE A 339 2.62 19.36 17.01
C ILE A 339 3.70 20.09 16.20
N GLY A 340 3.34 20.62 15.03
CA GLY A 340 4.24 21.44 14.20
C GLY A 340 4.75 22.67 14.94
N ASN A 341 3.86 23.43 15.58
CA ASN A 341 4.19 24.74 16.14
C ASN A 341 5.16 24.67 17.32
N SER A 342 4.95 23.71 18.24
CA SER A 342 5.88 23.51 19.36
C SER A 342 7.29 23.12 18.90
N ARG A 343 7.39 22.26 17.88
CA ARG A 343 8.66 21.82 17.31
C ARG A 343 9.39 22.93 16.54
N ILE A 344 8.68 23.76 15.77
CA ILE A 344 9.25 24.95 15.10
C ILE A 344 9.91 25.86 16.13
N LYS A 345 9.17 26.22 17.18
CA LYS A 345 9.68 27.10 18.24
C LYS A 345 10.89 26.51 18.93
N SER A 346 10.82 25.25 19.35
CA SER A 346 11.92 24.56 20.02
C SER A 346 13.20 24.50 19.16
N LEU A 347 13.08 24.19 17.87
CA LEU A 347 14.21 24.17 16.94
C LEU A 347 14.78 25.59 16.72
N TYR A 348 13.92 26.59 16.61
CA TYR A 348 14.32 27.99 16.50
C TYR A 348 15.10 28.45 17.74
N ASP A 349 14.56 28.23 18.94
CA ASP A 349 15.18 28.61 20.20
C ASP A 349 16.55 27.92 20.36
N CYS A 350 16.64 26.63 20.02
CA CYS A 350 17.90 25.89 19.98
C CYS A 350 18.90 26.51 18.98
N SER A 351 18.42 26.86 17.78
CA SER A 351 19.26 27.44 16.72
C SER A 351 19.83 28.80 17.14
N LEU A 352 19.02 29.67 17.76
CA LEU A 352 19.49 30.96 18.27
C LEU A 352 20.60 30.80 19.31
N VAL A 353 20.43 29.90 20.26
CA VAL A 353 21.43 29.65 21.31
C VAL A 353 22.74 29.20 20.70
N ILE A 354 22.70 28.31 19.71
CA ILE A 354 23.91 27.82 19.03
C ILE A 354 24.58 28.94 18.24
N MET A 355 23.82 29.69 17.45
CA MET A 355 24.35 30.77 16.61
C MET A 355 24.98 31.88 17.45
N ASN A 356 24.35 32.25 18.57
CA ASN A 356 24.92 33.20 19.53
C ASN A 356 26.23 32.68 20.15
N HIS A 357 26.29 31.39 20.50
CA HIS A 357 27.51 30.78 21.03
C HIS A 357 28.65 30.76 20.00
N LEU A 358 28.31 30.60 18.72
CA LEU A 358 29.28 30.63 17.62
C LEU A 358 29.66 32.05 17.18
N HIS A 359 29.13 33.09 17.86
CA HIS A 359 29.27 34.49 17.50
C HIS A 359 28.83 34.80 16.07
N PHE A 360 27.78 34.10 15.60
CA PHE A 360 27.19 34.35 14.30
C PHE A 360 26.31 35.62 14.37
N ASP A 361 26.55 36.59 13.49
CA ASP A 361 25.76 37.81 13.46
C ASP A 361 24.37 37.55 12.86
N LEU A 362 23.37 37.47 13.73
CA LEU A 362 21.96 37.28 13.36
C LEU A 362 21.26 38.58 12.98
N THR A 363 21.92 39.75 13.07
CA THR A 363 21.30 41.06 12.86
C THR A 363 20.67 41.17 11.48
N LEU A 364 21.35 40.69 10.43
CA LEU A 364 20.82 40.72 9.06
C LEU A 364 19.62 39.79 8.88
N ILE A 365 19.64 38.60 9.50
CA ILE A 365 18.54 37.63 9.43
C ILE A 365 17.32 38.19 10.15
N HIS A 366 17.50 38.69 11.38
CA HIS A 366 16.42 39.30 12.16
C HIS A 366 15.88 40.57 11.49
N LYS A 367 16.73 41.39 10.87
CA LYS A 367 16.30 42.55 10.07
C LYS A 367 15.47 42.12 8.86
N THR A 368 15.89 41.08 8.16
CA THR A 368 15.13 40.50 7.04
C THR A 368 13.78 39.99 7.53
N ALA A 369 13.76 39.13 8.55
CA ALA A 369 12.53 38.53 9.06
C ALA A 369 11.56 39.56 9.65
N SER A 370 12.06 40.57 10.38
CA SER A 370 11.22 41.65 10.93
C SER A 370 10.66 42.60 9.86
N HIS A 371 11.35 42.78 8.74
CA HIS A 371 10.80 43.51 7.60
C HIS A 371 9.64 42.75 6.92
N LEU A 372 9.73 41.41 6.86
CA LEU A 372 8.66 40.57 6.30
C LEU A 372 7.44 40.51 7.22
N PHE A 373 7.69 40.49 8.52
CA PHE A 373 6.69 40.40 9.58
C PHE A 373 6.84 41.58 10.54
N PRO A 374 6.30 42.76 10.20
CA PRO A 374 6.33 43.89 11.12
C PRO A 374 5.63 43.48 12.43
N PRO A 375 6.16 43.91 13.59
CA PRO A 375 5.66 43.50 14.90
C PRO A 375 4.25 44.06 15.13
N SER A 376 3.25 43.34 14.63
CA SER A 376 1.85 43.49 14.99
C SER A 376 1.54 42.50 16.11
N THR A 377 0.75 42.95 17.06
CA THR A 377 0.63 42.49 18.46
C THR A 377 0.04 41.08 18.69
N THR A 378 0.13 40.15 17.73
CA THR A 378 -0.45 38.81 17.86
C THR A 378 0.61 37.70 17.88
N THR A 379 0.40 36.70 18.73
CA THR A 379 1.27 35.54 18.93
C THR A 379 1.53 34.73 17.66
N MET A 380 0.63 34.76 16.65
CA MET A 380 0.83 34.06 15.37
C MET A 380 1.93 34.66 14.49
N VAL A 381 2.32 35.91 14.71
CA VAL A 381 3.46 36.54 14.00
C VAL A 381 4.80 35.87 14.40
N THR A 382 4.83 35.15 15.52
CA THR A 382 6.06 34.52 16.02
C THR A 382 6.49 33.29 15.23
N GLU A 383 5.57 32.47 14.72
CA GLU A 383 5.90 31.19 14.07
C GLU A 383 6.54 31.42 12.69
N TRP A 384 6.03 32.40 11.94
CA TRP A 384 6.58 32.78 10.64
C TRP A 384 7.99 33.32 10.72
N TYR A 385 8.19 34.21 11.67
CA TYR A 385 9.48 34.76 11.96
C TYR A 385 10.48 33.64 12.25
N GLN A 386 10.07 32.63 13.02
CA GLN A 386 10.90 31.46 13.32
C GLN A 386 11.22 30.64 12.06
N VAL A 387 10.23 30.34 11.22
CA VAL A 387 10.43 29.60 9.96
C VAL A 387 11.39 30.33 9.02
N ILE A 388 11.20 31.64 8.81
CA ILE A 388 12.10 32.42 7.96
C ILE A 388 13.51 32.47 8.52
N VAL A 389 13.67 32.66 9.83
CA VAL A 389 15.00 32.65 10.45
C VAL A 389 15.66 31.28 10.26
N LEU A 390 14.94 30.18 10.48
CA LEU A 390 15.46 28.82 10.26
C LEU A 390 15.84 28.58 8.79
N PHE A 391 15.06 29.12 7.85
CA PHE A 391 15.36 29.03 6.42
C PHE A 391 16.58 29.87 6.02
N GLU A 392 16.71 31.11 6.49
CA GLU A 392 17.90 31.93 6.23
C GLU A 392 19.16 31.29 6.84
N LEU A 393 19.05 30.75 8.05
CA LEU A 393 20.12 29.95 8.65
C LEU A 393 20.46 28.74 7.79
N PHE A 394 19.46 28.04 7.23
CA PHE A 394 19.70 26.93 6.32
C PHE A 394 20.48 27.36 5.07
N GLN A 395 20.05 28.45 4.41
CA GLN A 395 20.71 28.98 3.22
C GLN A 395 22.18 29.33 3.49
N LEU A 396 22.47 29.92 4.65
CA LEU A 396 23.82 30.28 5.05
C LEU A 396 24.73 29.06 5.31
N THR A 397 24.15 27.86 5.48
CA THR A 397 24.90 26.60 5.67
C THR A 397 25.11 25.79 4.40
N ILE A 398 24.72 26.29 3.22
CA ILE A 398 24.82 25.56 1.95
C ILE A 398 25.90 26.16 1.04
N ASP A 399 26.89 25.34 0.68
CA ASP A 399 27.79 25.63 -0.44
C ASP A 399 27.49 24.80 -1.73
N ILE A 400 26.76 23.67 -1.66
CA ILE A 400 26.77 22.67 -2.79
C ILE A 400 25.42 21.99 -3.13
N TYR A 401 24.37 22.03 -2.31
CA TYR A 401 23.11 21.30 -2.59
C TYR A 401 21.88 22.21 -2.62
N SER A 402 21.07 22.11 -3.68
CA SER A 402 19.77 22.80 -3.79
C SER A 402 18.79 22.25 -2.77
N MET A 403 18.39 23.07 -1.79
CA MET A 403 17.13 22.83 -1.07
C MET A 403 16.02 22.65 -2.09
N ASP A 404 15.07 21.76 -1.83
CA ASP A 404 13.80 21.81 -2.54
C ASP A 404 13.08 23.11 -2.13
N ARG A 405 13.28 24.17 -2.93
CA ARG A 405 12.69 25.50 -2.74
C ARG A 405 11.17 25.45 -2.71
N ASP A 406 10.57 24.40 -3.28
CA ASP A 406 9.14 24.14 -3.24
C ASP A 406 8.66 23.90 -1.80
N ILE A 407 9.49 23.33 -0.92
CA ILE A 407 9.11 23.10 0.49
C ILE A 407 8.80 24.43 1.18
N LEU A 408 9.63 25.45 1.02
CA LEU A 408 9.37 26.76 1.64
C LEU A 408 8.09 27.39 1.07
N CYS A 409 7.88 27.28 -0.23
CA CYS A 409 6.64 27.76 -0.86
C CYS A 409 5.41 27.05 -0.29
N ARG A 410 5.48 25.73 -0.09
CA ARG A 410 4.41 24.95 0.57
C ARG A 410 4.19 25.42 2.01
N MET A 411 5.25 25.69 2.78
CA MET A 411 5.15 26.21 4.14
C MET A 411 4.40 27.53 4.20
N VAL A 412 4.85 28.50 3.40
CA VAL A 412 4.24 29.82 3.34
C VAL A 412 2.76 29.73 2.95
N SER A 413 2.42 28.74 2.14
CA SER A 413 1.04 28.49 1.70
C SER A 413 0.17 27.78 2.71
N GLN A 414 0.72 26.83 3.47
CA GLN A 414 -0.02 26.02 4.45
C GLN A 414 -0.27 26.76 5.76
N PHE A 415 0.77 27.36 6.31
CA PHE A 415 0.65 28.12 7.56
C PHE A 415 0.02 29.51 7.29
N GLY A 416 0.02 29.92 6.01
CA GLY A 416 -0.55 31.17 5.51
C GLY A 416 -2.05 31.12 5.51
N ASN A 417 -2.67 31.32 6.68
CA ASN A 417 -4.02 31.86 6.69
C ASN A 417 -4.03 33.04 5.70
N SER A 418 -4.97 33.04 4.75
CA SER A 418 -5.03 33.98 3.62
C SER A 418 -5.02 35.47 3.99
N GLN A 419 -4.98 35.81 5.27
CA GLN A 419 -4.91 37.18 5.77
C GLN A 419 -3.48 37.67 6.07
N ASN A 420 -2.51 36.77 6.25
CA ASN A 420 -1.16 37.15 6.71
C ASN A 420 -0.10 37.24 5.60
N CYS A 421 -0.39 36.72 4.41
CA CYS A 421 0.52 36.85 3.27
C CYS A 421 0.46 38.30 2.75
N ASN A 422 1.58 39.02 2.86
CA ASN A 422 1.72 40.40 2.39
C ASN A 422 2.71 40.49 1.21
N GLN A 423 2.77 41.67 0.59
CA GLN A 423 3.65 41.92 -0.56
C GLN A 423 5.13 41.66 -0.22
N ASN A 424 5.60 42.00 0.98
CA ASN A 424 6.99 41.80 1.37
C ASN A 424 7.37 40.31 1.38
N ILE A 425 6.49 39.45 1.90
CA ILE A 425 6.68 37.99 1.90
C ILE A 425 6.72 37.48 0.46
N ALA A 426 5.79 37.90 -0.39
CA ALA A 426 5.77 37.49 -1.79
C ALA A 426 7.06 37.91 -2.52
N ASN A 427 7.52 39.15 -2.33
CA ASN A 427 8.76 39.66 -2.91
C ASN A 427 9.96 38.79 -2.48
N TYR A 428 10.05 38.51 -1.18
CA TYR A 428 11.10 37.67 -0.61
C TYR A 428 11.08 36.25 -1.15
N MET A 429 9.90 35.65 -1.27
CA MET A 429 9.74 34.30 -1.82
C MET A 429 10.17 34.22 -3.27
N VAL A 430 9.83 35.21 -4.09
CA VAL A 430 10.31 35.31 -5.48
C VAL A 430 11.83 35.43 -5.52
N ASP A 431 12.42 36.28 -4.66
CA ASP A 431 13.87 36.51 -4.63
C ASP A 431 14.67 35.27 -4.21
N LYS A 432 14.15 34.49 -3.26
CA LYS A 432 14.86 33.34 -2.69
C LYS A 432 14.53 32.03 -3.39
N CYS A 433 13.25 31.81 -3.72
CA CYS A 433 12.77 30.55 -4.29
C CYS A 433 12.64 30.60 -5.81
N GLY A 434 12.50 31.79 -6.40
CA GLY A 434 12.10 31.96 -7.79
C GLY A 434 10.60 31.82 -7.99
N PHE A 435 10.05 32.55 -8.96
CA PHE A 435 8.60 32.55 -9.21
C PHE A 435 8.08 31.17 -9.65
N ASN A 436 8.88 30.36 -10.36
CA ASN A 436 8.52 28.99 -10.74
C ASN A 436 8.14 28.13 -9.52
N SER A 437 8.96 28.13 -8.47
CA SER A 437 8.71 27.39 -7.23
C SER A 437 7.46 27.91 -6.50
N VAL A 438 7.25 29.24 -6.53
CA VAL A 438 6.04 29.86 -5.98
C VAL A 438 4.81 29.42 -6.76
N CYS A 439 4.86 29.34 -8.08
CA CYS A 439 3.74 28.81 -8.88
C CYS A 439 3.46 27.33 -8.57
N LYS A 440 4.49 26.50 -8.43
CA LYS A 440 4.38 25.05 -8.16
C LYS A 440 3.73 24.73 -6.82
N SER A 441 4.02 25.52 -5.80
CA SER A 441 3.77 25.16 -4.41
C SER A 441 3.09 26.25 -3.57
N GLY A 442 2.85 27.41 -4.17
CA GLY A 442 2.21 28.57 -3.58
C GLY A 442 0.68 28.45 -3.49
N SER A 443 0.07 29.17 -2.55
CA SER A 443 -1.37 29.43 -2.54
C SER A 443 -1.73 30.52 -3.56
N LEU A 444 -3.01 30.61 -3.95
CA LEU A 444 -3.48 31.63 -4.90
C LEU A 444 -3.09 33.06 -4.48
N LEU A 445 -3.20 33.40 -3.20
CA LEU A 445 -2.83 34.72 -2.71
C LEU A 445 -1.32 34.98 -2.84
N LEU A 446 -0.49 34.02 -2.44
CA LEU A 446 0.96 34.16 -2.56
C LEU A 446 1.39 34.31 -4.03
N VAL A 447 0.82 33.48 -4.90
CA VAL A 447 1.10 33.50 -6.35
C VAL A 447 0.67 34.83 -6.97
N SER A 448 -0.51 35.36 -6.62
CA SER A 448 -0.98 36.62 -7.19
C SER A 448 -0.16 37.83 -6.75
N LEU A 449 0.22 37.93 -5.46
CA LEU A 449 1.12 38.98 -4.97
C LEU A 449 2.54 38.85 -5.55
N ALA A 450 3.04 37.62 -5.68
CA ALA A 450 4.33 37.33 -6.29
C ALA A 450 4.34 37.73 -7.77
N TYR A 451 3.25 37.48 -8.49
CA TYR A 451 3.11 37.90 -9.88
C TYR A 451 3.15 39.43 -10.02
N GLN A 452 2.44 40.18 -9.16
CA GLN A 452 2.49 41.65 -9.14
C GLN A 452 3.93 42.16 -8.92
N TYR A 453 4.67 41.53 -8.01
CA TYR A 453 6.07 41.87 -7.78
C TYR A 453 6.94 41.65 -9.03
N VAL A 454 6.75 40.49 -9.66
CA VAL A 454 7.48 40.12 -10.87
C VAL A 454 7.20 41.13 -11.99
N GLN A 455 5.94 41.52 -12.19
CA GLN A 455 5.58 42.55 -13.18
C GLN A 455 6.26 43.89 -12.91
N LEU A 456 6.27 44.36 -11.65
CA LEU A 456 6.94 45.61 -11.28
C LEU A 456 8.45 45.54 -11.49
N ARG A 457 9.09 44.40 -11.22
CA ARG A 457 10.54 44.22 -11.42
C ARG A 457 10.94 44.20 -12.90
N VAL A 458 10.13 43.61 -13.78
CA VAL A 458 10.40 43.61 -15.24
C VAL A 458 10.53 45.04 -15.77
N LEU A 459 9.72 45.97 -15.25
CA LEU A 459 9.78 47.38 -15.65
C LEU A 459 11.08 48.09 -15.22
N VAL A 460 11.76 47.60 -14.16
CA VAL A 460 12.90 48.28 -13.54
C VAL A 460 14.25 47.67 -13.96
N THR A 461 14.33 46.35 -14.16
CA THR A 461 15.59 45.66 -14.51
C THR A 461 15.38 44.66 -15.65
N PRO A 462 15.38 45.10 -16.92
CA PRO A 462 14.95 44.27 -18.04
C PRO A 462 15.93 43.20 -18.58
N ALA A 463 17.13 42.95 -17.99
CA ALA A 463 18.19 42.33 -18.81
C ALA A 463 19.18 41.30 -18.23
N SER A 464 19.16 40.87 -16.95
CA SER A 464 20.29 40.02 -16.48
C SER A 464 19.98 38.80 -15.59
N SER A 465 18.73 38.52 -15.24
CA SER A 465 18.43 37.34 -14.42
C SER A 465 17.21 36.57 -14.96
N SER A 466 17.49 35.66 -15.90
CA SER A 466 16.52 34.96 -16.75
C SER A 466 15.51 34.06 -16.03
N ASN A 467 15.78 33.60 -14.81
CA ASN A 467 14.98 32.54 -14.19
C ASN A 467 13.86 33.05 -13.27
N PHE A 468 13.77 34.37 -13.03
CA PHE A 468 12.82 34.95 -12.08
C PHE A 468 11.38 35.06 -12.60
N HIS A 469 11.16 34.92 -13.92
CA HIS A 469 9.86 35.16 -14.56
C HIS A 469 9.14 33.88 -14.98
N LEU A 470 9.74 32.71 -14.73
CA LEU A 470 9.23 31.45 -15.26
C LEU A 470 7.92 31.04 -14.56
N ILE A 471 6.81 31.06 -15.30
CA ILE A 471 5.49 30.62 -14.81
C ILE A 471 5.34 29.12 -15.00
N SER A 472 5.23 28.37 -13.91
CA SER A 472 4.99 26.92 -13.96
C SER A 472 3.51 26.56 -13.82
N LEU A 473 3.01 25.67 -14.68
CA LEU A 473 1.68 25.06 -14.58
C LEU A 473 1.68 23.75 -13.78
N SER A 474 2.72 23.52 -12.98
CA SER A 474 2.90 22.31 -12.17
C SER A 474 2.24 22.39 -10.77
N SER A 475 1.44 23.42 -10.49
CA SER A 475 0.68 23.56 -9.22
C SER A 475 -0.38 22.49 -9.03
N ASN A 476 -0.48 21.91 -7.84
CA ASN A 476 -1.57 20.96 -7.53
C ASN A 476 -2.88 21.66 -7.12
N ASP A 477 -2.88 22.99 -7.01
CA ASP A 477 -4.04 23.80 -6.68
C ASP A 477 -4.71 24.33 -7.96
N LEU A 478 -5.96 23.89 -8.19
CA LEU A 478 -6.73 24.28 -9.37
C LEU A 478 -6.95 25.80 -9.45
N GLN A 479 -7.11 26.50 -8.33
CA GLN A 479 -7.33 27.95 -8.31
C GLN A 479 -6.07 28.72 -8.75
N VAL A 480 -4.89 28.23 -8.34
CA VAL A 480 -3.60 28.77 -8.79
C VAL A 480 -3.46 28.62 -10.30
N LEU A 481 -3.82 27.45 -10.85
CA LEU A 481 -3.76 27.22 -12.28
C LEU A 481 -4.77 28.10 -13.04
N GLN A 482 -5.98 28.26 -12.52
CA GLN A 482 -6.99 29.16 -13.08
C GLN A 482 -6.53 30.61 -13.17
N PHE A 483 -5.70 31.04 -12.22
CA PHE A 483 -5.08 32.37 -12.24
C PHE A 483 -3.90 32.44 -13.22
N LEU A 484 -3.00 31.46 -13.21
CA LEU A 484 -1.77 31.49 -14.00
C LEU A 484 -1.98 31.23 -15.49
N PHE A 485 -2.97 30.41 -15.85
CA PHE A 485 -3.13 29.94 -17.21
C PHE A 485 -3.48 31.05 -18.23
N PRO A 486 -4.42 31.98 -17.95
CA PRO A 486 -4.67 33.13 -18.83
C PRO A 486 -3.41 34.00 -19.03
N ILE A 487 -2.62 34.19 -17.96
CA ILE A 487 -1.39 34.98 -18.02
C ILE A 487 -0.37 34.35 -18.98
N VAL A 488 -0.21 33.03 -18.92
CA VAL A 488 0.70 32.29 -19.81
C VAL A 488 0.25 32.44 -21.26
N LYS A 489 -1.06 32.37 -21.54
CA LYS A 489 -1.60 32.58 -22.89
C LYS A 489 -1.30 33.98 -23.42
N ASP A 490 -1.56 35.02 -22.64
CA ASP A 490 -1.32 36.41 -23.04
C ASP A 490 0.16 36.66 -23.36
N GLN A 491 1.07 36.07 -22.58
CA GLN A 491 2.52 36.12 -22.83
C GLN A 491 2.91 35.42 -24.13
N LEU A 492 2.34 34.25 -24.43
CA LEU A 492 2.59 33.52 -25.67
C LEU A 492 2.10 34.29 -26.89
N HIS A 493 0.91 34.88 -26.82
CA HIS A 493 0.37 35.72 -27.90
C HIS A 493 1.23 36.94 -28.18
N SER A 494 1.68 37.63 -27.13
CA SER A 494 2.50 38.85 -27.24
C SER A 494 3.90 38.61 -27.82
N SER A 495 4.49 37.43 -27.58
CA SER A 495 5.88 37.09 -27.95
C SER A 495 6.11 36.90 -29.45
N SER A 496 5.05 36.71 -30.23
CA SER A 496 5.08 36.52 -31.69
C SER A 496 5.66 37.72 -32.48
N SER A 497 5.88 38.86 -31.82
CA SER A 497 6.33 40.11 -32.44
C SER A 497 7.77 40.55 -32.08
N SER A 498 8.44 39.95 -31.09
CA SER A 498 9.79 40.38 -30.63
C SER A 498 10.83 39.26 -30.61
N SER A 499 11.86 39.36 -31.45
CA SER A 499 12.86 38.31 -31.68
C SER A 499 13.79 37.99 -30.49
N SER A 500 13.94 38.89 -29.52
CA SER A 500 14.80 38.69 -28.33
C SER A 500 14.13 37.88 -27.20
N PHE A 501 12.81 37.67 -27.25
CA PHE A 501 12.06 36.89 -26.24
C PHE A 501 12.02 35.37 -26.52
N ASN A 502 12.48 34.92 -27.70
CA ASN A 502 12.28 33.55 -28.16
C ASN A 502 13.13 32.48 -27.48
N GLN A 503 14.32 32.80 -26.94
CA GLN A 503 15.22 31.77 -26.41
C GLN A 503 14.79 31.27 -25.02
N TYR A 504 14.27 32.16 -24.16
CA TYR A 504 13.82 31.80 -22.80
C TYR A 504 12.43 31.16 -22.78
N ASN A 505 11.58 31.49 -23.76
CA ASN A 505 10.30 30.83 -23.91
C ASN A 505 10.45 29.33 -24.19
N ASN A 506 11.53 28.88 -24.84
CA ASN A 506 11.70 27.47 -25.20
C ASN A 506 11.85 26.52 -24.00
N GLU A 507 12.54 26.93 -22.93
CA GLU A 507 12.68 26.09 -21.72
C GLU A 507 11.36 26.03 -20.93
N LEU A 508 10.67 27.18 -20.79
CA LEU A 508 9.36 27.25 -20.15
C LEU A 508 8.31 26.43 -20.92
N TYR A 509 8.36 26.56 -22.24
CA TYR A 509 7.50 25.83 -23.16
C TYR A 509 7.71 24.33 -22.97
N TYR A 510 8.96 23.87 -22.83
CA TYR A 510 9.23 22.47 -22.55
C TYR A 510 8.64 22.00 -21.21
N GLU A 511 8.95 22.64 -20.07
CA GLU A 511 8.41 22.20 -18.76
C GLU A 511 6.87 22.18 -18.75
N ASN A 512 6.23 23.22 -19.28
CA ASN A 512 4.77 23.31 -19.28
C ASN A 512 4.13 22.34 -20.28
N GLN A 513 4.78 22.04 -21.41
CA GLN A 513 4.26 21.11 -22.42
C GLN A 513 4.08 19.69 -21.88
N TYR A 514 4.96 19.22 -21.00
CA TYR A 514 4.92 17.86 -20.45
C TYR A 514 4.17 17.75 -19.13
N CYS A 515 3.63 18.85 -18.58
CA CYS A 515 3.06 18.85 -17.23
C CYS A 515 1.88 17.87 -17.07
N ILE A 516 1.09 17.65 -18.12
CA ILE A 516 0.02 16.64 -18.15
C ILE A 516 0.59 15.21 -18.03
N ASN A 517 1.66 14.89 -18.76
CA ASN A 517 2.31 13.57 -18.69
C ASN A 517 2.87 13.31 -17.30
N ASP A 518 3.56 14.29 -16.72
CA ASP A 518 4.16 14.15 -15.38
C ASP A 518 3.10 13.91 -14.31
N ARG A 519 1.94 14.57 -14.42
CA ARG A 519 0.80 14.35 -13.49
C ARG A 519 0.18 12.96 -13.64
N ILE A 520 0.04 12.46 -14.86
CA ILE A 520 -0.50 11.12 -15.12
C ILE A 520 0.48 10.03 -14.71
N ALA A 521 1.79 10.29 -14.79
CA ALA A 521 2.84 9.38 -14.36
C ALA A 521 2.92 9.23 -12.83
N LYS A 522 2.52 10.28 -12.07
CA LYS A 522 2.41 10.21 -10.60
C LYS A 522 1.32 9.21 -10.22
N GLY A 523 1.61 8.30 -9.29
CA GLY A 523 0.72 7.18 -8.92
C GLY A 523 -0.66 7.55 -8.33
N LYS A 524 -0.95 8.85 -8.18
CA LYS A 524 -2.27 9.41 -7.82
C LYS A 524 -2.55 10.65 -8.69
N PRO A 525 -3.06 10.48 -9.92
CA PRO A 525 -3.36 11.61 -10.80
C PRO A 525 -4.49 12.49 -10.23
N GLN A 526 -4.31 13.81 -10.31
CA GLN A 526 -5.35 14.79 -10.00
C GLN A 526 -6.15 15.08 -11.27
N TRP A 527 -7.19 14.26 -11.52
CA TRP A 527 -7.93 14.30 -12.78
C TRP A 527 -8.63 15.61 -13.05
N ASP A 528 -9.10 16.30 -12.01
CA ASP A 528 -9.69 17.64 -12.07
C ASP A 528 -8.72 18.69 -12.62
N VAL A 529 -7.48 18.68 -12.13
CA VAL A 529 -6.41 19.57 -12.61
C VAL A 529 -6.00 19.22 -14.04
N ILE A 530 -5.89 17.92 -14.35
CA ILE A 530 -5.51 17.46 -15.68
C ILE A 530 -6.58 17.83 -16.72
N ASP A 531 -7.85 17.61 -16.39
CA ASP A 531 -8.98 17.95 -17.26
C ASP A 531 -9.04 19.47 -17.50
N TYR A 532 -8.84 20.28 -16.47
CA TYR A 532 -8.78 21.74 -16.61
C TYR A 532 -7.69 22.18 -17.60
N LEU A 533 -6.44 21.74 -17.39
CA LEU A 533 -5.32 22.10 -18.27
C LEU A 533 -5.58 21.66 -19.72
N ALA A 534 -6.11 20.45 -19.91
CA ALA A 534 -6.41 19.92 -21.22
C ALA A 534 -7.52 20.71 -21.92
N LEU A 535 -8.62 21.02 -21.24
CA LEU A 535 -9.76 21.76 -21.79
C LEU A 535 -9.41 23.22 -22.15
N GLU A 536 -8.51 23.82 -21.37
CA GLU A 536 -8.04 25.18 -21.59
C GLU A 536 -6.94 25.27 -22.66
N SER A 537 -6.37 24.15 -23.11
CA SER A 537 -5.38 24.14 -24.18
C SER A 537 -5.93 24.74 -25.48
N ASP A 538 -5.09 25.39 -26.28
CA ASP A 538 -5.46 25.92 -27.59
C ASP A 538 -4.22 25.98 -28.52
N SER A 539 -4.35 26.66 -29.66
CA SER A 539 -3.26 26.76 -30.63
C SER A 539 -2.05 27.54 -30.11
N SER A 540 -2.21 28.43 -29.11
CA SER A 540 -1.09 29.17 -28.52
C SER A 540 -0.43 28.41 -27.37
N CYS A 541 -1.19 27.61 -26.61
CA CYS A 541 -0.68 26.76 -25.53
C CYS A 541 -0.99 25.28 -25.78
N ARG A 542 -0.16 24.63 -26.61
CA ARG A 542 -0.28 23.19 -26.91
C ARG A 542 0.54 22.35 -25.93
N PHE A 543 -0.10 21.36 -25.31
CA PHE A 543 0.58 20.35 -24.48
C PHE A 543 1.06 19.18 -25.34
N ILE A 544 2.24 18.66 -25.02
CA ILE A 544 2.74 17.42 -25.62
C ILE A 544 2.30 16.27 -24.73
N VAL A 545 1.35 15.47 -25.19
CA VAL A 545 0.81 14.34 -24.43
C VAL A 545 1.21 13.04 -25.11
N SER A 546 1.79 12.11 -24.33
CA SER A 546 2.20 10.81 -24.86
C SER A 546 0.98 9.95 -25.19
N GLY A 547 1.11 9.02 -26.15
CA GLY A 547 0.05 8.05 -26.45
C GLY A 547 -0.42 7.26 -25.22
N ALA A 548 0.50 6.91 -24.31
CA ALA A 548 0.16 6.24 -23.06
C ALA A 548 -0.67 7.12 -22.11
N SER A 549 -0.35 8.42 -22.03
CA SER A 549 -1.11 9.40 -21.24
C SER A 549 -2.51 9.62 -21.83
N ILE A 550 -2.62 9.71 -23.16
CA ILE A 550 -3.90 9.78 -23.87
C ILE A 550 -4.76 8.55 -23.56
N THR A 551 -4.21 7.34 -23.65
CA THR A 551 -4.93 6.11 -23.31
C THR A 551 -5.42 6.13 -21.86
N ARG A 552 -4.61 6.62 -20.92
CA ARG A 552 -5.01 6.77 -19.52
C ARG A 552 -6.13 7.80 -19.31
N LEU A 553 -6.11 8.92 -20.03
CA LEU A 553 -7.18 9.93 -20.01
C LEU A 553 -8.49 9.34 -20.52
N LEU A 554 -8.45 8.66 -21.66
CA LEU A 554 -9.61 7.97 -22.23
C LEU A 554 -10.15 6.90 -21.28
N TRP A 555 -9.25 6.12 -20.67
CA TRP A 555 -9.61 5.09 -19.69
C TRP A 555 -10.34 5.69 -18.47
N ASN A 556 -9.92 6.88 -18.01
CA ASN A 556 -10.56 7.61 -16.92
C ASN A 556 -11.89 8.27 -17.33
N GLY A 557 -12.21 8.31 -18.62
CA GLY A 557 -13.41 8.96 -19.16
C GLY A 557 -13.26 10.45 -19.43
N SER A 558 -12.03 10.98 -19.45
CA SER A 558 -11.68 12.36 -19.75
C SER A 558 -11.75 12.66 -21.26
N PHE A 559 -12.86 12.31 -21.90
CA PHE A 559 -13.00 12.37 -23.36
C PHE A 559 -12.91 13.79 -23.92
N ALA A 560 -13.55 14.77 -23.28
CA ALA A 560 -13.53 16.15 -23.73
C ALA A 560 -12.12 16.77 -23.66
N ALA A 561 -11.36 16.41 -22.63
CA ALA A 561 -9.95 16.78 -22.50
C ALA A 561 -9.12 16.19 -23.66
N VAL A 562 -9.35 14.93 -24.00
CA VAL A 562 -8.66 14.26 -25.12
C VAL A 562 -9.03 14.87 -26.46
N ASP A 563 -10.32 15.12 -26.71
CA ASP A 563 -10.82 15.82 -27.90
C ASP A 563 -10.11 17.17 -28.10
N LYS A 564 -9.96 17.93 -27.00
CA LYS A 564 -9.27 19.23 -27.01
C LYS A 564 -7.77 19.10 -27.29
N LEU A 565 -7.10 18.13 -26.67
CA LEU A 565 -5.65 17.93 -26.79
C LEU A 565 -5.22 17.44 -28.18
N ILE A 566 -6.04 16.63 -28.85
CA ILE A 566 -5.76 16.14 -30.21
C ILE A 566 -6.13 17.20 -31.25
N GLY A 567 -7.13 18.05 -30.94
CA GLY A 567 -7.64 19.05 -31.87
C GLY A 567 -8.38 18.44 -33.07
N ASP A 568 -8.56 19.23 -34.12
CA ASP A 568 -9.33 18.87 -35.31
C ASP A 568 -8.66 17.77 -36.17
N ASP A 569 -7.38 17.46 -35.92
CA ASP A 569 -6.65 16.39 -36.61
C ASP A 569 -7.21 14.99 -36.26
N GLY A 570 -8.08 14.90 -35.25
CA GLY A 570 -9.15 13.90 -35.11
C GLY A 570 -8.75 12.43 -34.87
N LEU A 571 -7.49 12.05 -35.08
CA LEU A 571 -7.05 10.65 -34.98
C LEU A 571 -5.79 10.48 -34.12
N ILE A 572 -6.01 9.90 -32.94
CA ILE A 572 -4.96 9.41 -32.04
C ILE A 572 -4.03 8.40 -32.72
N ALA A 573 -4.51 7.73 -33.78
CA ALA A 573 -3.75 6.75 -34.54
C ALA A 573 -2.41 7.28 -35.10
N ASN A 574 -2.22 8.60 -35.19
CA ASN A 574 -0.94 9.20 -35.57
C ASN A 574 0.03 9.38 -34.38
N TYR A 575 -0.50 9.42 -33.15
CA TYR A 575 0.25 9.60 -31.90
C TYR A 575 0.58 8.29 -31.18
N ILE A 576 -0.17 7.23 -31.47
CA ILE A 576 0.06 5.89 -30.93
C ILE A 576 0.83 5.07 -31.96
N ILE A 577 1.83 4.33 -31.50
CA ILE A 577 2.61 3.42 -32.34
C ILE A 577 1.61 2.49 -33.07
N PRO A 578 1.53 2.55 -34.42
CA PRO A 578 0.43 1.93 -35.17
C PRO A 578 0.19 0.44 -34.92
N SER A 579 1.20 -0.27 -34.41
CA SER A 579 1.18 -1.72 -34.18
C SER A 579 0.75 -2.16 -32.78
N GLN A 580 0.51 -1.26 -31.83
CA GLN A 580 0.20 -1.67 -30.46
C GLN A 580 -1.31 -1.84 -30.28
N GLU A 581 -1.73 -3.05 -29.89
CA GLU A 581 -3.08 -3.31 -29.40
C GLU A 581 -3.33 -2.53 -28.09
N VAL A 582 -4.53 -1.97 -27.94
CA VAL A 582 -4.92 -1.10 -26.83
C VAL A 582 -6.19 -1.64 -26.18
N ASP A 583 -6.11 -1.84 -24.86
CA ASP A 583 -7.27 -2.16 -24.04
C ASP A 583 -8.23 -0.96 -23.97
N VAL A 584 -9.50 -1.17 -24.32
CA VAL A 584 -10.56 -0.16 -24.23
C VAL A 584 -11.64 -0.59 -23.25
N ASN A 585 -12.06 0.31 -22.36
CA ASN A 585 -13.05 0.02 -21.32
C ASN A 585 -14.44 0.60 -21.58
N SER A 586 -14.65 1.26 -22.72
CA SER A 586 -15.93 1.88 -23.07
C SER A 586 -16.09 2.06 -24.59
N ALA A 587 -17.33 2.06 -25.06
CA ALA A 587 -17.65 2.35 -26.46
C ALA A 587 -17.11 3.72 -26.91
N ARG A 588 -17.14 4.72 -26.03
CA ARG A 588 -16.64 6.06 -26.34
C ARG A 588 -15.12 6.08 -26.49
N MET A 589 -14.38 5.35 -25.64
CA MET A 589 -12.93 5.19 -25.79
C MET A 589 -12.57 4.46 -27.09
N ALA A 590 -13.31 3.42 -27.44
CA ALA A 590 -13.06 2.61 -28.63
C ALA A 590 -13.09 3.43 -29.94
N LYS A 591 -13.90 4.49 -30.00
CA LYS A 591 -14.00 5.41 -31.16
C LYS A 591 -12.71 6.14 -31.52
N TYR A 592 -11.75 6.20 -30.60
CA TYR A 592 -10.49 6.91 -30.82
C TYR A 592 -9.39 6.04 -31.46
N PHE A 593 -9.63 4.74 -31.61
CA PHE A 593 -8.65 3.78 -32.10
C PHE A 593 -9.11 3.17 -33.41
N LYS A 594 -8.15 2.74 -34.23
CA LYS A 594 -8.47 1.92 -35.41
C LYS A 594 -8.98 0.56 -34.94
N ARG A 595 -9.89 -0.03 -35.72
CA ARG A 595 -10.51 -1.33 -35.43
C ARG A 595 -9.49 -2.41 -35.06
N GLU A 596 -8.36 -2.46 -35.76
CA GLU A 596 -7.34 -3.50 -35.57
C GLU A 596 -6.56 -3.32 -34.25
N GLN A 597 -6.65 -2.16 -33.63
CA GLN A 597 -5.95 -1.83 -32.38
C GLN A 597 -6.80 -2.12 -31.15
N ILE A 598 -8.10 -2.39 -31.28
CA ILE A 598 -9.02 -2.43 -30.15
C ILE A 598 -9.05 -3.81 -29.50
N ILE A 599 -8.65 -3.89 -28.22
CA ILE A 599 -8.95 -5.03 -27.35
C ILE A 599 -10.02 -4.59 -26.34
N PRO A 600 -11.23 -5.15 -26.36
CA PRO A 600 -12.23 -4.78 -25.38
C PRO A 600 -11.87 -5.34 -24.00
N ASN A 601 -11.77 -4.45 -23.02
CA ASN A 601 -11.54 -4.76 -21.62
C ASN A 601 -12.80 -4.44 -20.81
N PHE A 602 -13.53 -5.50 -20.47
CA PHE A 602 -14.79 -5.40 -19.75
C PHE A 602 -14.55 -5.38 -18.23
N GLY A 603 -14.94 -4.28 -17.59
CA GLY A 603 -14.87 -4.13 -16.13
C GLY A 603 -16.14 -4.61 -15.42
N ASP A 604 -16.39 -4.11 -14.21
CA ASP A 604 -17.55 -4.52 -13.42
C ASP A 604 -18.87 -3.84 -13.82
N ASN A 605 -18.81 -2.77 -14.63
CA ASN A 605 -19.99 -2.00 -15.02
C ASN A 605 -20.69 -2.65 -16.23
N ILE A 606 -21.69 -3.47 -15.95
CA ILE A 606 -22.51 -4.20 -16.93
C ILE A 606 -23.05 -3.29 -18.06
N LYS A 607 -23.60 -2.12 -17.71
CA LYS A 607 -24.20 -1.21 -18.71
C LYS A 607 -23.14 -0.69 -19.69
N LYS A 608 -22.00 -0.23 -19.18
CA LYS A 608 -20.87 0.23 -20.03
C LYS A 608 -20.31 -0.90 -20.91
N ASN A 609 -20.25 -2.11 -20.36
CA ASN A 609 -19.80 -3.28 -21.11
C ASN A 609 -20.75 -3.61 -22.26
N LEU A 610 -22.07 -3.60 -22.04
CA LEU A 610 -23.07 -3.82 -23.09
C LEU A 610 -23.00 -2.76 -24.19
N GLU A 611 -22.82 -1.49 -23.81
CA GLU A 611 -22.61 -0.40 -24.77
C GLU A 611 -21.35 -0.65 -25.62
N LEU A 612 -20.25 -1.09 -24.98
CA LEU A 612 -19.02 -1.46 -25.68
C LEU A 612 -19.23 -2.67 -26.60
N VAL A 613 -19.91 -3.73 -26.15
CA VAL A 613 -20.24 -4.90 -26.99
C VAL A 613 -21.03 -4.45 -28.21
N SER A 614 -22.10 -3.67 -28.01
CA SER A 614 -22.95 -3.18 -29.10
C SER A 614 -22.15 -2.36 -30.12
N TYR A 615 -21.24 -1.51 -29.64
CA TYR A 615 -20.34 -0.74 -30.49
C TYR A 615 -19.38 -1.66 -31.28
N MET A 616 -18.76 -2.63 -30.62
CA MET A 616 -17.83 -3.56 -31.26
C MET A 616 -18.53 -4.41 -32.33
N ILE A 617 -19.76 -4.87 -32.12
CA ILE A 617 -20.52 -5.57 -33.16
C ILE A 617 -20.65 -4.69 -34.42
N ASN A 618 -20.97 -3.41 -34.24
CA ASN A 618 -21.11 -2.46 -35.34
C ASN A 618 -19.77 -2.13 -36.00
N VAL A 619 -18.65 -2.12 -35.27
CA VAL A 619 -17.33 -1.80 -35.85
C VAL A 619 -16.78 -2.94 -36.68
N TYR A 620 -17.04 -4.18 -36.28
CA TYR A 620 -16.41 -5.32 -36.91
C TYR A 620 -17.19 -5.89 -38.11
N GLU A 621 -18.45 -5.53 -38.32
CA GLU A 621 -19.29 -5.79 -39.53
C GLU A 621 -18.89 -7.06 -40.34
N ASN A 622 -18.68 -8.23 -39.71
CA ASN A 622 -18.26 -9.55 -40.28
C ASN A 622 -16.80 -10.04 -40.09
N GLN A 623 -15.88 -9.33 -39.44
CA GLN A 623 -14.50 -9.85 -39.20
C GLN A 623 -14.06 -9.70 -37.74
N LEU A 624 -14.90 -10.18 -36.81
CA LEU A 624 -14.56 -10.27 -35.38
C LEU A 624 -13.45 -11.30 -35.17
N PRO A 625 -12.32 -10.95 -34.53
CA PRO A 625 -11.37 -11.94 -34.06
C PRO A 625 -12.05 -12.91 -33.09
N LEU A 626 -11.84 -14.22 -33.27
CA LEU A 626 -12.46 -15.26 -32.45
C LEU A 626 -12.28 -15.05 -30.93
N PRO A 627 -11.10 -14.61 -30.41
CA PRO A 627 -10.94 -14.32 -28.98
C PRO A 627 -11.87 -13.20 -28.49
N VAL A 628 -12.04 -12.13 -29.28
CA VAL A 628 -12.90 -10.98 -28.96
C VAL A 628 -14.36 -11.41 -28.95
N PHE A 629 -14.76 -12.22 -29.93
CA PHE A 629 -16.10 -12.81 -30.02
C PHE A 629 -16.49 -13.55 -28.73
N ASN A 630 -15.64 -14.46 -28.26
CA ASN A 630 -15.94 -15.28 -27.08
C ASN A 630 -16.16 -14.44 -25.83
N ILE A 631 -15.37 -13.38 -25.67
CA ILE A 631 -15.50 -12.47 -24.54
C ILE A 631 -16.81 -11.68 -24.68
N MET A 632 -17.13 -11.13 -25.85
CA MET A 632 -18.36 -10.38 -26.09
C MET A 632 -19.62 -11.23 -25.87
N LEU A 633 -19.66 -12.45 -26.42
CA LEU A 633 -20.78 -13.37 -26.24
C LEU A 633 -20.98 -13.72 -24.76
N LYS A 634 -19.90 -14.02 -24.04
CA LYS A 634 -19.93 -14.30 -22.59
C LYS A 634 -20.57 -13.15 -21.81
N TYR A 635 -20.22 -11.90 -22.13
CA TYR A 635 -20.80 -10.74 -21.46
C TYR A 635 -22.25 -10.50 -21.86
N ALA A 636 -22.60 -10.58 -23.14
CA ALA A 636 -23.98 -10.42 -23.61
C ALA A 636 -24.92 -11.44 -22.94
N VAL A 637 -24.49 -12.70 -22.88
CA VAL A 637 -25.15 -13.79 -22.15
C VAL A 637 -25.31 -13.46 -20.67
N TYR A 638 -24.22 -13.09 -19.99
CA TYR A 638 -24.25 -12.75 -18.56
C TYR A 638 -25.23 -11.61 -18.26
N CYS A 639 -25.36 -10.66 -19.17
CA CYS A 639 -26.28 -9.54 -19.04
C CYS A 639 -27.73 -9.86 -19.42
N GLY A 640 -27.97 -10.96 -20.13
CA GLY A 640 -29.30 -11.37 -20.61
C GLY A 640 -29.83 -10.51 -21.76
N ASP A 641 -28.96 -9.86 -22.54
CA ASP A 641 -29.38 -9.05 -23.68
C ASP A 641 -29.52 -9.90 -24.95
N MET A 642 -30.71 -10.47 -25.14
CA MET A 642 -31.00 -11.38 -26.26
C MET A 642 -30.78 -10.76 -27.63
N ASN A 643 -31.08 -9.47 -27.81
CA ASN A 643 -30.86 -8.82 -29.10
C ASN A 643 -29.38 -8.78 -29.44
N THR A 644 -28.53 -8.47 -28.46
CA THR A 644 -27.08 -8.48 -28.65
C THR A 644 -26.55 -9.91 -28.86
N ILE A 645 -27.08 -10.90 -28.13
CA ILE A 645 -26.74 -12.32 -28.32
C ILE A 645 -27.09 -12.78 -29.74
N ASP A 646 -28.30 -12.48 -30.23
CA ASP A 646 -28.78 -12.86 -31.55
C ASP A 646 -27.90 -12.27 -32.66
N ARG A 647 -27.51 -11.01 -32.50
CA ARG A 647 -26.58 -10.36 -33.44
C ARG A 647 -25.22 -11.03 -33.44
N ILE A 648 -24.61 -11.23 -32.27
CA ILE A 648 -23.31 -11.91 -32.14
C ILE A 648 -23.40 -13.32 -32.73
N TRP A 649 -24.42 -14.09 -32.36
CA TRP A 649 -24.59 -15.46 -32.82
C TRP A 649 -24.81 -15.58 -34.33
N GLY A 650 -25.57 -14.66 -34.93
CA GLY A 650 -25.73 -14.57 -36.37
C GLY A 650 -24.40 -14.46 -37.13
N TYR A 651 -23.45 -13.68 -36.61
CA TYR A 651 -22.10 -13.59 -37.19
C TYR A 651 -21.28 -14.87 -37.00
N SER A 652 -21.47 -15.58 -35.88
CA SER A 652 -20.78 -16.86 -35.63
C SER A 652 -21.09 -17.89 -36.71
N ASN A 653 -22.36 -18.02 -37.09
CA ASN A 653 -22.77 -19.01 -38.09
C ASN A 653 -22.12 -18.72 -39.45
N GLN A 654 -22.04 -17.45 -39.85
CA GLN A 654 -21.33 -17.04 -41.06
C GLN A 654 -19.83 -17.34 -41.02
N PHE A 655 -19.20 -17.21 -39.85
CA PHE A 655 -17.78 -17.47 -39.67
C PHE A 655 -17.44 -18.97 -39.64
N ILE A 656 -18.30 -19.78 -38.99
CA ILE A 656 -18.19 -21.25 -38.94
C ILE A 656 -18.25 -21.83 -40.36
N ASP A 657 -19.13 -21.30 -41.21
CA ASP A 657 -19.24 -21.74 -42.61
C ASP A 657 -17.98 -21.42 -43.44
N GLN A 658 -17.21 -20.38 -43.06
CA GLN A 658 -16.00 -19.94 -43.76
C GLN A 658 -14.72 -20.63 -43.26
N GLN A 659 -14.65 -21.00 -41.98
CA GLN A 659 -13.49 -21.68 -41.38
C GLN A 659 -13.65 -23.20 -41.50
N GLN A 660 -13.34 -23.75 -42.67
CA GLN A 660 -13.30 -25.20 -42.85
C GLN A 660 -12.16 -25.82 -42.03
N ASN A 661 -12.54 -26.52 -40.95
CA ASN A 661 -12.01 -27.82 -40.50
C ASN A 661 -11.25 -27.99 -39.19
N ASN A 662 -11.03 -27.01 -38.28
CA ASN A 662 -10.34 -27.38 -37.00
C ASN A 662 -10.64 -26.52 -35.75
N GLN A 663 -11.57 -25.57 -35.78
CA GLN A 663 -11.87 -24.75 -34.59
C GLN A 663 -13.03 -25.36 -33.80
N GLN A 664 -12.85 -25.53 -32.48
CA GLN A 664 -13.92 -26.00 -31.60
C GLN A 664 -15.11 -25.03 -31.65
N PRO A 665 -16.36 -25.55 -31.63
CA PRO A 665 -17.54 -24.71 -31.62
C PRO A 665 -17.51 -23.80 -30.40
N ILE A 666 -17.95 -22.56 -30.59
CA ILE A 666 -18.03 -21.59 -29.50
C ILE A 666 -19.16 -22.01 -28.58
N MET A 667 -18.83 -22.34 -27.34
CA MET A 667 -19.79 -22.78 -26.34
C MET A 667 -19.98 -21.72 -25.24
N VAL A 668 -21.23 -21.52 -24.83
CA VAL A 668 -21.62 -20.59 -23.78
C VAL A 668 -21.72 -21.30 -22.43
N GLN A 669 -20.97 -20.81 -21.44
CA GLN A 669 -20.99 -21.37 -20.10
C GLN A 669 -22.23 -20.92 -19.32
N LEU A 670 -23.07 -21.86 -18.89
CA LEU A 670 -24.30 -21.59 -18.15
C LEU A 670 -24.09 -21.38 -16.64
N ASP A 671 -22.93 -21.77 -16.11
CA ASP A 671 -22.65 -21.73 -14.68
C ASP A 671 -22.92 -20.35 -14.02
N PRO A 672 -22.52 -19.21 -14.61
CA PRO A 672 -22.84 -17.89 -14.05
C PRO A 672 -24.34 -17.57 -14.03
N LEU A 673 -25.08 -17.99 -15.07
CA LEU A 673 -26.52 -17.74 -15.16
C LEU A 673 -27.32 -18.58 -14.16
N ILE A 674 -26.94 -19.86 -14.01
CA ILE A 674 -27.52 -20.76 -13.01
C ILE A 674 -27.27 -20.19 -11.61
N LYS A 675 -26.05 -19.70 -11.36
CA LYS A 675 -25.69 -19.10 -10.07
C LYS A 675 -26.52 -17.87 -9.71
N GLU A 676 -26.89 -17.07 -10.70
CA GLU A 676 -27.74 -15.88 -10.53
C GLU A 676 -29.24 -16.16 -10.71
N LEU A 677 -29.62 -17.42 -10.94
CA LEU A 677 -31.00 -17.86 -11.20
C LEU A 677 -31.66 -17.11 -12.38
N LYS A 678 -30.88 -16.77 -13.42
CA LYS A 678 -31.35 -16.11 -14.65
C LYS A 678 -31.98 -17.11 -15.63
N LEU A 679 -33.06 -17.75 -15.20
CA LEU A 679 -33.66 -18.89 -15.91
C LEU A 679 -34.31 -18.51 -17.24
N SER A 680 -34.97 -17.36 -17.31
CA SER A 680 -35.56 -16.85 -18.56
C SER A 680 -34.50 -16.76 -19.66
N THR A 681 -33.35 -16.19 -19.32
CA THR A 681 -32.18 -16.11 -20.21
C THR A 681 -31.70 -17.50 -20.64
N ILE A 682 -31.63 -18.45 -19.71
CA ILE A 682 -31.21 -19.83 -20.02
C ILE A 682 -32.16 -20.47 -21.03
N PHE A 683 -33.48 -20.40 -20.81
CA PHE A 683 -34.46 -21.00 -21.72
C PHE A 683 -34.45 -20.34 -23.10
N GLU A 684 -34.35 -19.02 -23.16
CA GLU A 684 -34.21 -18.28 -24.42
C GLU A 684 -32.95 -18.67 -25.21
N LEU A 685 -31.83 -18.99 -24.52
CA LEU A 685 -30.62 -19.51 -25.15
C LEU A 685 -30.80 -20.94 -25.68
N VAL A 686 -31.53 -21.78 -24.95
CA VAL A 686 -31.87 -23.15 -25.35
C VAL A 686 -32.73 -23.14 -26.61
N GLU A 687 -33.76 -22.30 -26.66
CA GLU A 687 -34.65 -22.14 -27.82
C GLU A 687 -33.89 -21.73 -29.09
N ARG A 688 -32.86 -20.88 -28.93
CA ARG A 688 -32.00 -20.42 -30.03
C ARG A 688 -30.98 -21.44 -30.52
N SER A 689 -30.94 -22.63 -29.92
CA SER A 689 -29.97 -23.68 -30.26
C SER A 689 -28.50 -23.21 -30.20
N ILE A 690 -28.20 -22.24 -29.32
CA ILE A 690 -26.83 -21.83 -29.06
C ILE A 690 -26.12 -23.00 -28.34
N PRO A 691 -24.87 -23.38 -28.68
CA PRO A 691 -24.13 -24.40 -27.96
C PRO A 691 -23.88 -23.95 -26.53
N LEU A 692 -24.51 -24.64 -25.57
CA LEU A 692 -24.39 -24.32 -24.14
C LEU A 692 -23.59 -25.40 -23.45
N TYR A 693 -22.97 -25.04 -22.33
CA TYR A 693 -22.35 -26.02 -21.47
C TYR A 693 -22.37 -25.68 -19.98
N ILE A 694 -22.35 -26.72 -19.17
CA ILE A 694 -22.22 -26.67 -17.72
C ILE A 694 -20.90 -27.36 -17.37
N SER A 695 -20.01 -26.63 -16.71
CA SER A 695 -18.72 -27.15 -16.27
C SER A 695 -18.60 -27.24 -14.75
N SER A 696 -19.35 -26.42 -14.01
CA SER A 696 -19.21 -26.35 -12.56
C SER A 696 -20.12 -27.35 -11.85
N PRO A 697 -19.58 -28.23 -10.98
CA PRO A 697 -20.39 -29.05 -10.08
C PRO A 697 -21.28 -28.23 -9.14
N ASP A 698 -20.91 -26.99 -8.84
CA ASP A 698 -21.73 -26.13 -7.99
C ASP A 698 -23.03 -25.70 -8.72
N SER A 699 -23.07 -25.69 -10.06
CA SER A 699 -24.31 -25.45 -10.81
C SER A 699 -25.31 -26.58 -10.57
N TRP A 700 -24.86 -27.84 -10.51
CA TRP A 700 -25.71 -28.98 -10.14
C TRP A 700 -26.24 -28.85 -8.72
N LYS A 701 -25.44 -28.34 -7.77
CA LYS A 701 -25.92 -28.03 -6.41
C LYS A 701 -27.04 -27.00 -6.43
N ILE A 702 -26.90 -25.92 -7.21
CA ILE A 702 -27.90 -24.85 -7.28
C ILE A 702 -29.20 -25.35 -7.91
N VAL A 703 -29.11 -26.16 -8.98
CA VAL A 703 -30.28 -26.84 -9.55
C VAL A 703 -30.91 -27.80 -8.55
N GLY A 704 -30.12 -28.53 -7.77
CA GLY A 704 -30.66 -29.37 -6.69
C GLY A 704 -31.40 -28.56 -5.63
N GLN A 705 -30.92 -27.35 -5.33
CA GLN A 705 -31.48 -26.48 -4.30
C GLN A 705 -32.77 -25.77 -4.72
N TYR A 706 -32.91 -25.37 -5.99
CA TYR A 706 -34.03 -24.53 -6.45
C TYR A 706 -34.80 -25.08 -7.66
N GLY A 707 -34.29 -26.10 -8.33
CA GLY A 707 -34.84 -26.62 -9.58
C GLY A 707 -35.96 -27.65 -9.41
N HIS A 708 -36.51 -28.07 -10.53
CA HIS A 708 -37.46 -29.16 -10.68
C HIS A 708 -36.84 -30.30 -11.52
N VAL A 709 -37.52 -31.45 -11.63
CA VAL A 709 -37.10 -32.58 -12.48
C VAL A 709 -36.77 -32.14 -13.91
N SER A 710 -37.58 -31.26 -14.49
CA SER A 710 -37.38 -30.73 -15.84
C SER A 710 -36.04 -30.01 -16.00
N TRP A 711 -35.50 -29.35 -14.96
CA TRP A 711 -34.18 -28.73 -15.07
C TRP A 711 -33.06 -29.78 -15.09
N ILE A 712 -33.27 -30.95 -14.51
CA ILE A 712 -32.28 -32.02 -14.58
C ILE A 712 -32.27 -32.59 -16.00
N GLU A 713 -33.45 -32.84 -16.55
CA GLU A 713 -33.65 -33.35 -17.91
C GLU A 713 -33.18 -32.36 -18.98
N ASP A 714 -33.78 -31.18 -18.98
CA ASP A 714 -33.65 -30.21 -20.07
C ASP A 714 -32.34 -29.42 -20.00
N LEU A 715 -31.76 -29.28 -18.80
CA LEU A 715 -30.58 -28.46 -18.56
C LEU A 715 -29.34 -29.27 -18.18
N LEU A 716 -29.37 -29.97 -17.04
CA LEU A 716 -28.16 -30.62 -16.51
C LEU A 716 -27.68 -31.78 -17.39
N LEU A 717 -28.57 -32.71 -17.73
CA LEU A 717 -28.22 -33.92 -18.48
C LEU A 717 -27.87 -33.62 -19.93
N LYS A 718 -28.41 -32.53 -20.48
CA LYS A 718 -28.21 -32.12 -21.87
C LYS A 718 -26.92 -31.33 -22.08
N TYR A 719 -26.57 -30.43 -21.15
CA TYR A 719 -25.49 -29.46 -21.35
C TYR A 719 -24.27 -29.68 -20.47
N THR A 720 -24.25 -30.66 -19.56
CA THR A 720 -23.02 -30.97 -18.82
C THR A 720 -22.02 -31.69 -19.74
N ILE A 721 -20.84 -31.09 -19.96
CA ILE A 721 -19.83 -31.64 -20.88
C ILE A 721 -19.41 -33.04 -20.39
N PRO A 722 -19.56 -34.11 -21.20
CA PRO A 722 -18.97 -35.40 -20.90
C PRO A 722 -17.46 -35.24 -20.87
N HIS A 723 -16.77 -35.82 -19.89
CA HIS A 723 -15.33 -35.69 -19.77
C HIS A 723 -14.66 -36.23 -21.04
N GLN A 724 -14.16 -35.35 -21.92
CA GLN A 724 -13.27 -35.81 -22.98
C GLN A 724 -12.00 -36.31 -22.28
N SER A 725 -11.65 -37.58 -22.48
CA SER A 725 -10.35 -38.09 -22.05
C SER A 725 -9.28 -37.36 -22.88
N ASN A 726 -8.10 -37.13 -22.31
CA ASN A 726 -7.00 -36.43 -23.01
C ASN A 726 -6.58 -37.11 -24.33
N ASN A 727 -7.08 -38.32 -24.62
CA ASN A 727 -6.76 -39.10 -25.80
C ASN A 727 -7.81 -38.96 -26.92
N GLY A 728 -8.83 -38.10 -26.77
CA GLY A 728 -9.87 -37.92 -27.79
C GLY A 728 -10.85 -39.10 -27.93
N GLU A 729 -10.67 -40.17 -27.15
CA GLU A 729 -11.64 -41.25 -27.08
C GLU A 729 -12.89 -40.78 -26.32
N PRO A 730 -14.10 -41.02 -26.85
CA PRO A 730 -15.35 -40.71 -26.16
C PRO A 730 -15.39 -41.51 -24.86
N CYS A 731 -15.06 -40.83 -23.76
CA CYS A 731 -15.12 -41.42 -22.44
C CYS A 731 -16.59 -41.71 -22.13
N ASP A 732 -16.82 -42.88 -21.54
CA ASP A 732 -18.11 -43.40 -21.13
C ASP A 732 -19.02 -42.28 -20.59
N THR A 733 -20.26 -42.17 -21.12
CA THR A 733 -21.27 -41.11 -20.86
C THR A 733 -21.66 -40.92 -19.39
N THR A 734 -20.99 -41.62 -18.49
CA THR A 734 -21.10 -41.55 -17.04
C THR A 734 -20.85 -40.14 -16.49
N ILE A 735 -21.90 -39.59 -15.90
CA ILE A 735 -21.86 -38.34 -15.12
C ILE A 735 -20.86 -38.53 -13.97
N LYS A 736 -19.92 -37.59 -13.79
CA LYS A 736 -18.96 -37.68 -12.69
C LYS A 736 -19.71 -37.75 -11.37
N SER A 737 -19.25 -38.63 -10.49
CA SER A 737 -19.86 -38.83 -9.18
C SER A 737 -19.85 -37.56 -8.30
N GLU A 738 -18.99 -36.59 -8.60
CA GLU A 738 -18.97 -35.27 -7.96
C GLU A 738 -20.25 -34.47 -8.25
N TYR A 739 -20.71 -34.41 -9.51
CA TYR A 739 -21.93 -33.68 -9.89
C TYR A 739 -23.16 -34.21 -9.16
N ILE A 740 -23.31 -35.54 -9.07
CA ILE A 740 -24.41 -36.17 -8.33
C ILE A 740 -24.34 -35.83 -6.84
N THR A 741 -23.13 -35.88 -6.26
CA THR A 741 -22.95 -35.56 -4.84
C THR A 741 -23.36 -34.10 -4.56
N LYS A 742 -23.03 -33.18 -5.46
CA LYS A 742 -23.42 -31.77 -5.38
C LYS A 742 -24.92 -31.55 -5.54
N LEU A 743 -25.55 -32.24 -6.49
CA LEU A 743 -27.01 -32.20 -6.68
C LEU A 743 -27.75 -32.67 -5.42
N LEU A 744 -27.34 -33.80 -4.86
CA LEU A 744 -27.89 -34.33 -3.60
C LEU A 744 -27.64 -33.37 -2.41
N ASP A 745 -26.48 -32.73 -2.35
CA ASP A 745 -26.21 -31.70 -1.34
C ASP A 745 -27.13 -30.47 -1.48
N GLY A 746 -27.49 -30.09 -2.71
CA GLY A 746 -28.46 -29.04 -2.99
C GLY A 746 -29.88 -29.43 -2.57
N LEU A 747 -30.30 -30.65 -2.90
CA LEU A 747 -31.64 -31.18 -2.62
C LEU A 747 -32.02 -31.21 -1.14
N LYS A 748 -31.04 -31.16 -0.23
CA LYS A 748 -31.28 -31.00 1.21
C LYS A 748 -32.09 -29.74 1.54
N TYR A 749 -32.06 -28.75 0.64
CA TYR A 749 -32.66 -27.44 0.83
C TYR A 749 -33.88 -27.18 -0.07
N ASN A 750 -34.24 -28.13 -0.95
CA ASN A 750 -35.36 -27.99 -1.88
C ASN A 750 -36.62 -28.63 -1.29
N THR A 751 -37.40 -27.87 -0.53
CA THR A 751 -38.58 -28.41 0.18
C THR A 751 -39.70 -28.83 -0.76
N ASP A 752 -39.75 -28.26 -1.95
CA ASP A 752 -40.93 -28.31 -2.81
C ASP A 752 -40.84 -29.46 -3.83
N HIS A 753 -39.62 -29.82 -4.24
CA HIS A 753 -39.38 -30.77 -5.33
C HIS A 753 -38.38 -31.87 -4.98
N LYS A 754 -37.93 -31.97 -3.72
CA LYS A 754 -36.96 -33.00 -3.31
C LYS A 754 -37.43 -34.42 -3.65
N ASP A 755 -38.66 -34.79 -3.28
CA ASP A 755 -39.12 -36.17 -3.42
C ASP A 755 -39.32 -36.56 -4.90
N SER A 756 -39.84 -35.64 -5.72
CA SER A 756 -39.97 -35.87 -7.17
C SER A 756 -38.61 -35.99 -7.85
N ILE A 757 -37.65 -35.15 -7.48
CA ILE A 757 -36.28 -35.24 -8.01
C ILE A 757 -35.60 -36.55 -7.55
N ILE A 758 -35.75 -36.97 -6.30
CA ILE A 758 -35.18 -38.24 -5.83
C ILE A 758 -35.79 -39.42 -6.58
N GLY A 759 -37.12 -39.44 -6.74
CA GLY A 759 -37.82 -40.47 -7.50
C GLY A 759 -37.28 -40.56 -8.93
N TYR A 760 -37.17 -39.41 -9.60
CA TYR A 760 -36.59 -39.32 -10.93
C TYR A 760 -35.14 -39.83 -11.00
N LEU A 761 -34.27 -39.40 -10.09
CA LEU A 761 -32.87 -39.84 -10.03
C LEU A 761 -32.76 -41.35 -9.77
N TRP A 762 -33.72 -41.94 -9.04
CA TRP A 762 -33.74 -43.38 -8.74
C TRP A 762 -34.16 -44.22 -9.95
N GLU A 763 -35.12 -43.72 -10.74
CA GLU A 763 -35.69 -44.43 -11.88
C GLU A 763 -34.87 -44.25 -13.16
N HIS A 764 -34.16 -43.13 -13.32
CA HIS A 764 -33.51 -42.79 -14.58
C HIS A 764 -32.13 -43.47 -14.78
N GLU A 765 -31.99 -44.23 -15.88
CA GLU A 765 -30.87 -45.14 -16.16
C GLU A 765 -29.47 -44.49 -16.11
N LYS A 766 -29.34 -43.23 -16.54
CA LYS A 766 -28.06 -42.47 -16.47
C LYS A 766 -27.46 -42.36 -15.05
N PHE A 767 -28.25 -42.64 -14.01
CA PHE A 767 -27.83 -42.58 -12.61
C PHE A 767 -27.64 -43.96 -11.96
N ASP A 768 -27.72 -45.06 -12.72
CA ASP A 768 -27.60 -46.43 -12.18
C ASP A 768 -26.31 -46.64 -11.37
N ASN A 769 -25.18 -46.14 -11.89
CA ASN A 769 -23.88 -46.20 -11.23
C ASN A 769 -23.81 -45.36 -9.94
N HIS A 770 -24.82 -44.52 -9.66
CA HIS A 770 -24.90 -43.65 -8.50
C HIS A 770 -26.06 -44.01 -7.54
N LYS A 771 -26.82 -45.09 -7.81
CA LYS A 771 -27.93 -45.56 -6.96
C LYS A 771 -27.54 -45.78 -5.50
N SER A 772 -26.31 -46.24 -5.24
CA SER A 772 -25.80 -46.41 -3.87
C SER A 772 -25.74 -45.08 -3.09
N LYS A 773 -25.34 -43.98 -3.76
CA LYS A 773 -25.30 -42.64 -3.17
C LYS A 773 -26.69 -42.06 -2.97
N ILE A 774 -27.59 -42.28 -3.94
CA ILE A 774 -28.99 -41.85 -3.84
C ILE A 774 -29.68 -42.57 -2.68
N LYS A 775 -29.51 -43.89 -2.56
CA LYS A 775 -30.04 -44.69 -1.43
C LYS A 775 -29.52 -44.19 -0.08
N LEU A 776 -28.22 -43.90 0.00
CA LEU A 776 -27.61 -43.35 1.22
C LEU A 776 -28.19 -41.98 1.57
N PHE A 777 -28.49 -41.14 0.57
CA PHE A 777 -29.14 -39.86 0.78
C PHE A 777 -30.57 -40.01 1.29
N MET A 778 -31.36 -40.93 0.73
CA MET A 778 -32.74 -41.20 1.17
C MET A 778 -32.82 -41.76 2.59
N SER A 779 -31.79 -42.46 3.06
CA SER A 779 -31.73 -43.02 4.42
C SER A 779 -31.46 -41.98 5.52
N LYS A 780 -31.13 -40.75 5.13
CA LYS A 780 -30.82 -39.63 6.04
C LYS A 780 -31.89 -38.56 5.94
#